data_AF-A0A7X7C410-F1
#
_entry.id   AF-A0A7X7C410-F1
#
_cell.length_a   1.000
_cell.length_b   1.000
_cell.length_c   1.000
_cell.angle_alpha   90.00
_cell.angle_beta   90.00
_cell.angle_gamma   90.00
#
_symmetry.space_group_name_H-M   'P 1'
#
loop_
_entity.id
_entity.type
_entity.pdbx_description
1 polymer ?
#
loop_
_entity_poly.entity_id
_entity_poly.type
_entity_poly.pdbx_seq_one_letter_code
_entity_poly.pdbx_strand_id
1 'polypeptide(L)'
;MKNKDLIYKGLKEYFGFDTFKGNQEAIIESVLSEKDTFVLMPTGGGKSLCYQLPALLMEGTAIIISPLIALMKNQVDAMRNYSETDGIAHFLNSSLNKSEIEEVKREVVSGKTKMLYVAPESLTKMENIEFLRTIPISFYAVDEAHCISEWGHDFRPEYRRIRPIISEICTRPIIALTATATPKVQHDIKKNLGMDDSVLFKSSFNRPNLYYEVRRKTEQIDRDIIKFILSHKGKSGIVYCLSRKKVDDFAEILQANNINALPYHAGMDALARSTNQDAFLMEKSDVIVATIAFGMGIDKPDVRYVIHYNIPKSLEGYYQETGRAGRDGGEGKCIAYYSKKDLQKLERFMQGKPVSEQEIGKQLLLETAAYAETSVCRRKVLLHYFGEDYNIRNCEHCDNCLNPKIKVEAKELLITVLESVIVLKEKQKTDYLIDFLTGKETSDIENYGHDKLEEFGSGSDEEESTWESVIRQALLGNYIKKDIENYGIIKITKKGKDFLKKPVSFKIIKEDEDEDDLTDLDGEDSDILASGGGSGGAADPILFSMMKDLRKKISKKLDVPPYVIFQPSSLEAMATSYPITMDELQNIPGVGSGKAKRYGQEFLDLIKTHVEENDITRPEDLRVKTVPNKSKLIVS
;
A
#
# COMPACT_ATOMS: atom_id res chain seq x y z
N MET A 1 -6.53 -13.63 -32.47
CA MET A 1 -7.63 -12.73 -32.89
C MET A 1 -8.93 -13.04 -32.15
N LYS A 2 -9.53 -14.25 -32.23
CA LYS A 2 -10.79 -14.56 -31.52
C LYS A 2 -10.78 -14.36 -29.98
N ASN A 3 -9.67 -14.66 -29.29
CA ASN A 3 -9.60 -14.46 -27.83
C ASN A 3 -9.47 -12.99 -27.41
N LYS A 4 -8.79 -12.13 -28.20
CA LYS A 4 -8.61 -10.71 -27.85
C LYS A 4 -9.94 -9.95 -27.88
N ASP A 5 -10.72 -10.13 -28.95
CA ASP A 5 -12.02 -9.47 -29.07
C ASP A 5 -12.97 -9.89 -27.93
N LEU A 6 -12.93 -11.16 -27.52
CA LEU A 6 -13.69 -11.68 -26.39
C LEU A 6 -13.29 -11.01 -25.07
N ILE A 7 -11.98 -10.89 -24.81
CA ILE A 7 -11.43 -10.29 -23.59
C ILE A 7 -11.81 -8.80 -23.49
N TYR A 8 -11.66 -8.03 -24.57
CA TYR A 8 -12.04 -6.61 -24.58
C TYR A 8 -13.54 -6.41 -24.46
N LYS A 9 -14.35 -7.26 -25.12
CA LYS A 9 -15.80 -7.22 -24.97
C LYS A 9 -16.22 -7.49 -23.53
N GLY A 10 -15.67 -8.54 -22.91
CA GLY A 10 -15.93 -8.87 -21.50
C GLY A 10 -15.48 -7.76 -20.54
N LEU A 11 -14.33 -7.13 -20.80
CA LEU A 11 -13.85 -5.99 -20.01
C LEU A 11 -14.87 -4.83 -20.02
N LYS A 12 -15.37 -4.46 -21.20
CA LYS A 12 -16.34 -3.38 -21.34
C LYS A 12 -17.70 -3.76 -20.76
N GLU A 13 -18.19 -4.97 -21.04
CA GLU A 13 -19.49 -5.45 -20.61
C GLU A 13 -19.61 -5.53 -19.09
N TYR A 14 -18.65 -6.20 -18.43
CA TYR A 14 -18.69 -6.49 -17.00
C TYR A 14 -18.09 -5.38 -16.12
N PHE A 15 -17.08 -4.67 -16.60
CA PHE A 15 -16.34 -3.70 -15.78
C PHE A 15 -16.43 -2.26 -16.30
N GLY A 16 -16.89 -2.04 -17.53
CA GLY A 16 -17.01 -0.68 -18.10
C GLY A 16 -15.67 -0.02 -18.42
N PHE A 17 -14.62 -0.80 -18.69
CA PHE A 17 -13.33 -0.27 -19.11
C PHE A 17 -13.09 -0.54 -20.59
N ASP A 18 -12.52 0.44 -21.31
CA ASP A 18 -12.16 0.27 -22.72
C ASP A 18 -10.73 -0.26 -22.93
N THR A 19 -9.86 -0.14 -21.90
CA THR A 19 -8.44 -0.51 -22.00
C THR A 19 -7.94 -1.21 -20.74
N PHE A 20 -6.94 -2.07 -20.91
CA PHE A 20 -6.20 -2.71 -19.84
C PHE A 20 -5.06 -1.83 -19.31
N LYS A 21 -4.73 -1.97 -18.03
CA LYS A 21 -3.55 -1.36 -17.42
C LYS A 21 -2.36 -2.31 -17.48
N GLY A 22 -1.23 -1.83 -18.02
CA GLY A 22 0.04 -2.57 -18.01
C GLY A 22 -0.11 -4.00 -18.54
N ASN A 23 0.33 -4.98 -17.75
CA ASN A 23 0.35 -6.40 -18.15
C ASN A 23 -0.98 -7.14 -17.99
N GLN A 24 -2.08 -6.48 -17.63
CA GLN A 24 -3.36 -7.15 -17.35
C GLN A 24 -3.85 -8.03 -18.52
N GLU A 25 -3.79 -7.52 -19.76
CA GLU A 25 -4.21 -8.28 -20.94
C GLU A 25 -3.42 -9.59 -21.07
N ALA A 26 -2.08 -9.51 -21.00
CA ALA A 26 -1.20 -10.66 -21.14
C ALA A 26 -1.37 -11.69 -19.99
N ILE A 27 -1.62 -11.22 -18.77
CA ILE A 27 -1.93 -12.09 -17.62
C ILE A 27 -3.24 -12.85 -17.87
N ILE A 28 -4.29 -12.14 -18.28
CA ILE A 28 -5.62 -12.70 -18.56
C ILE A 28 -5.54 -13.71 -19.71
N GLU A 29 -4.81 -13.41 -20.77
CA GLU A 29 -4.54 -14.34 -21.88
C GLU A 29 -3.81 -15.61 -21.41
N SER A 30 -2.86 -15.49 -20.48
CA SER A 30 -2.14 -16.63 -19.90
C SER A 30 -3.09 -17.57 -19.14
N VAL A 31 -3.97 -17.01 -18.29
CA VAL A 31 -4.98 -17.79 -17.54
C VAL A 31 -5.99 -18.44 -18.48
N LEU A 32 -6.50 -17.71 -19.46
CA LEU A 32 -7.44 -18.24 -20.47
C LEU A 32 -6.80 -19.30 -21.37
N SER A 33 -5.47 -19.32 -21.48
CA SER A 33 -4.69 -20.37 -22.15
C SER A 33 -4.34 -21.55 -21.24
N GLU A 34 -4.97 -21.62 -20.06
CA GLU A 34 -4.79 -22.66 -19.05
C GLU A 34 -3.34 -22.83 -18.54
N LYS A 35 -2.60 -21.72 -18.42
CA LYS A 35 -1.22 -21.73 -17.90
C LYS A 35 -1.14 -21.27 -16.45
N ASP A 36 -0.29 -21.93 -15.68
CA ASP A 36 0.12 -21.43 -14.38
C ASP A 36 0.79 -20.06 -14.53
N THR A 37 0.32 -19.11 -13.74
CA THR A 37 0.64 -17.70 -13.93
C THR A 37 1.02 -17.07 -12.59
N PHE A 38 2.21 -16.50 -12.49
CA PHE A 38 2.66 -15.79 -11.29
C PHE A 38 2.70 -14.28 -11.55
N VAL A 39 1.97 -13.52 -10.74
CA VAL A 39 1.72 -12.10 -10.94
C VAL A 39 2.28 -11.29 -9.78
N LEU A 40 3.22 -10.39 -10.12
CA LEU A 40 3.78 -9.39 -9.22
C LEU A 40 3.32 -8.02 -9.68
N MET A 41 2.34 -7.45 -8.97
CA MET A 41 1.76 -6.15 -9.31
C MET A 41 1.53 -5.32 -8.04
N PRO A 42 1.87 -4.03 -8.05
CA PRO A 42 1.73 -3.16 -6.87
C PRO A 42 0.27 -3.05 -6.43
N THR A 43 0.07 -2.57 -5.20
CA THR A 43 -1.25 -2.19 -4.70
C THR A 43 -1.86 -1.11 -5.61
N GLY A 44 -3.14 -1.26 -5.98
CA GLY A 44 -3.80 -0.40 -6.97
C GLY A 44 -3.53 -0.76 -8.44
N GLY A 45 -2.63 -1.71 -8.73
CA GLY A 45 -2.32 -2.15 -10.10
C GLY A 45 -3.45 -2.93 -10.81
N GLY A 46 -4.57 -3.21 -10.11
CA GLY A 46 -5.69 -3.96 -10.69
C GLY A 46 -5.46 -5.47 -10.76
N LYS A 47 -4.85 -6.05 -9.71
CA LYS A 47 -4.65 -7.50 -9.56
C LYS A 47 -5.96 -8.30 -9.64
N SER A 48 -7.02 -7.79 -9.02
CA SER A 48 -8.31 -8.50 -8.95
C SER A 48 -8.90 -8.78 -10.34
N LEU A 49 -8.79 -7.82 -11.26
CA LEU A 49 -9.25 -8.00 -12.64
C LEU A 49 -8.58 -9.17 -13.35
N CYS A 50 -7.32 -9.49 -13.00
CA CYS A 50 -6.52 -10.54 -13.63
C CYS A 50 -7.07 -11.95 -13.37
N TYR A 51 -7.86 -12.16 -12.32
CA TYR A 51 -8.59 -13.41 -12.09
C TYR A 51 -10.11 -13.24 -12.23
N GLN A 52 -10.67 -12.06 -11.97
CA GLN A 52 -12.12 -11.83 -12.08
C GLN A 52 -12.63 -11.92 -13.51
N LEU A 53 -11.92 -11.32 -14.49
CA LEU A 53 -12.37 -11.39 -15.88
C LEU A 53 -12.27 -12.82 -16.44
N PRO A 54 -11.15 -13.57 -16.27
CA PRO A 54 -11.11 -14.98 -16.65
C PRO A 54 -12.20 -15.82 -15.98
N ALA A 55 -12.50 -15.59 -14.70
CA ALA A 55 -13.55 -16.33 -13.99
C ALA A 55 -14.93 -16.16 -14.64
N LEU A 56 -15.23 -14.99 -15.20
CA LEU A 56 -16.48 -14.72 -15.93
C LEU A 56 -16.50 -15.35 -17.33
N LEU A 57 -15.34 -15.40 -18.00
CA LEU A 57 -15.21 -15.86 -19.39
C LEU A 57 -15.06 -17.39 -19.53
N MET A 58 -14.46 -18.07 -18.56
CA MET A 58 -14.22 -19.51 -18.59
C MET A 58 -15.43 -20.31 -18.12
N GLU A 59 -15.58 -21.55 -18.57
CA GLU A 59 -16.59 -22.47 -18.03
C GLU A 59 -16.25 -22.93 -16.62
N GLY A 60 -17.27 -23.17 -15.79
CA GLY A 60 -17.12 -23.57 -14.39
C GLY A 60 -16.99 -22.40 -13.40
N THR A 61 -16.50 -22.72 -12.21
CA THR A 61 -16.29 -21.79 -11.08
C THR A 61 -14.80 -21.61 -10.80
N ALA A 62 -14.33 -20.37 -10.72
CA ALA A 62 -12.99 -20.07 -10.21
C ALA A 62 -12.98 -20.11 -8.68
N ILE A 63 -11.97 -20.77 -8.09
CA ILE A 63 -11.78 -20.83 -6.63
C ILE A 63 -10.72 -19.82 -6.22
N ILE A 64 -11.09 -18.82 -5.43
CA ILE A 64 -10.20 -17.74 -5.00
C ILE A 64 -9.83 -17.94 -3.53
N ILE A 65 -8.59 -18.34 -3.27
CA ILE A 65 -8.03 -18.45 -1.93
C ILE A 65 -7.55 -17.06 -1.51
N SER A 66 -8.09 -16.55 -0.39
CA SER A 66 -7.76 -15.23 0.14
C SER A 66 -7.60 -15.29 1.66
N PRO A 67 -6.66 -14.55 2.27
CA PRO A 67 -6.34 -14.75 3.68
C PRO A 67 -7.39 -14.15 4.63
N LEU A 68 -8.29 -13.30 4.14
CA LEU A 68 -9.12 -12.47 5.02
C LEU A 68 -10.56 -12.39 4.59
N ILE A 69 -11.43 -12.67 5.56
CA ILE A 69 -12.88 -12.62 5.43
C ILE A 69 -13.35 -11.24 4.94
N ALA A 70 -12.78 -10.16 5.48
CA ALA A 70 -13.13 -8.79 5.09
C ALA A 70 -12.80 -8.49 3.62
N LEU A 71 -11.65 -8.98 3.12
CA LEU A 71 -11.27 -8.82 1.71
C LEU A 71 -12.22 -9.62 0.80
N MET A 72 -12.54 -10.86 1.18
CA MET A 72 -13.51 -11.69 0.43
C MET A 72 -14.87 -11.01 0.33
N LYS A 73 -15.41 -10.50 1.44
CA LYS A 73 -16.69 -9.80 1.47
C LYS A 73 -16.68 -8.60 0.52
N ASN A 74 -15.67 -7.73 0.62
CA ASN A 74 -15.56 -6.55 -0.25
C ASN A 74 -15.49 -6.91 -1.74
N GLN A 75 -14.74 -7.96 -2.10
CA GLN A 75 -14.64 -8.40 -3.49
C GLN A 75 -15.94 -9.04 -4.00
N VAL A 76 -16.64 -9.82 -3.16
CA VAL A 76 -17.94 -10.38 -3.50
C VAL A 76 -18.98 -9.28 -3.67
N ASP A 77 -19.06 -8.34 -2.74
CA ASP A 77 -19.99 -7.21 -2.80
C ASP A 77 -19.72 -6.34 -4.04
N ALA A 78 -18.44 -6.09 -4.37
CA ALA A 78 -18.07 -5.40 -5.61
C ALA A 78 -18.57 -6.15 -6.85
N MET A 79 -18.30 -7.45 -6.96
CA MET A 79 -18.73 -8.25 -8.12
C MET A 79 -20.26 -8.34 -8.27
N ARG A 80 -20.99 -8.43 -7.14
CA ARG A 80 -22.46 -8.38 -7.15
C ARG A 80 -23.00 -7.04 -7.62
N ASN A 81 -22.30 -5.94 -7.30
CA ASN A 81 -22.68 -4.61 -7.78
C ASN A 81 -22.37 -4.35 -9.27
N TYR A 82 -21.39 -5.06 -9.85
CA TYR A 82 -21.14 -5.01 -11.30
C TYR A 82 -22.13 -5.86 -12.11
N SER A 83 -22.73 -6.88 -11.50
CA SER A 83 -23.66 -7.83 -12.13
C SER A 83 -25.13 -7.42 -11.94
N GLU A 84 -26.00 -7.91 -12.81
CA GLU A 84 -27.46 -7.82 -12.62
C GLU A 84 -27.97 -8.83 -11.58
N THR A 85 -27.15 -9.82 -11.20
CA THR A 85 -27.52 -10.90 -10.27
C THR A 85 -26.49 -11.09 -9.15
N ASP A 86 -26.99 -11.30 -7.92
CA ASP A 86 -26.15 -11.48 -6.72
C ASP A 86 -25.46 -12.86 -6.66
N GLY A 87 -25.93 -13.84 -7.44
CA GLY A 87 -25.43 -15.23 -7.44
C GLY A 87 -24.07 -15.44 -8.12
N ILE A 88 -23.50 -14.39 -8.74
CA ILE A 88 -22.29 -14.50 -9.56
C ILE A 88 -21.02 -14.76 -8.73
N ALA A 89 -21.01 -14.30 -7.48
CA ALA A 89 -19.89 -14.41 -6.56
C ALA A 89 -20.38 -14.75 -5.14
N HIS A 90 -19.69 -15.67 -4.48
CA HIS A 90 -19.94 -16.05 -3.09
C HIS A 90 -18.62 -16.23 -2.33
N PHE A 91 -18.69 -16.27 -1.01
CA PHE A 91 -17.58 -16.66 -0.15
C PHE A 91 -17.96 -17.85 0.73
N LEU A 92 -16.98 -18.64 1.13
CA LEU A 92 -17.11 -19.79 2.03
C LEU A 92 -16.04 -19.70 3.12
N ASN A 93 -16.46 -19.29 4.32
CA ASN A 93 -15.58 -19.11 5.47
C ASN A 93 -16.34 -19.38 6.79
N SER A 94 -15.65 -19.21 7.92
CA SER A 94 -16.21 -19.49 9.25
C SER A 94 -17.24 -18.48 9.77
N SER A 95 -17.49 -17.37 9.07
CA SER A 95 -18.52 -16.40 9.50
C SER A 95 -19.92 -16.80 9.07
N LEU A 96 -20.06 -17.77 8.17
CA LEU A 96 -21.35 -18.25 7.69
C LEU A 96 -21.95 -19.30 8.63
N ASN A 97 -23.25 -19.22 8.83
CA ASN A 97 -24.03 -20.26 9.50
C ASN A 97 -24.30 -21.43 8.54
N LYS A 98 -24.81 -22.55 9.08
CA LYS A 98 -25.06 -23.77 8.27
C LYS A 98 -26.04 -23.54 7.11
N SER A 99 -27.09 -22.75 7.32
CA SER A 99 -28.08 -22.47 6.27
C SER A 99 -27.47 -21.69 5.12
N GLU A 100 -26.64 -20.68 5.43
CA GLU A 100 -25.92 -19.87 4.45
C GLU A 100 -24.90 -20.70 3.67
N ILE A 101 -24.18 -21.60 4.35
CA ILE A 101 -23.24 -22.53 3.69
C ILE A 101 -23.98 -23.42 2.68
N GLU A 102 -25.11 -23.99 3.07
CA GLU A 102 -25.91 -24.83 2.16
C GLU A 102 -26.46 -24.03 0.97
N GLU A 103 -26.86 -22.78 1.18
CA GLU A 103 -27.27 -21.90 0.09
C GLU A 103 -26.14 -21.61 -0.90
N VAL A 104 -24.95 -21.28 -0.41
CA VAL A 104 -23.76 -21.09 -1.24
C VAL A 104 -23.46 -22.36 -2.03
N LYS A 105 -23.47 -23.53 -1.40
CA LYS A 105 -23.22 -24.82 -2.08
C LYS A 105 -24.25 -25.10 -3.17
N ARG A 106 -25.55 -24.84 -2.92
CA ARG A 106 -26.61 -25.02 -3.93
C ARG A 106 -26.42 -24.10 -5.14
N GLU A 107 -26.14 -22.82 -4.93
CA GLU A 107 -25.94 -21.86 -6.03
C GLU A 107 -24.69 -22.20 -6.85
N VAL A 108 -23.61 -22.63 -6.20
CA VAL A 108 -22.39 -23.08 -6.90
C VAL A 108 -22.66 -24.34 -7.75
N VAL A 109 -23.38 -25.33 -7.22
CA VAL A 109 -23.76 -26.55 -7.97
C VAL A 109 -24.69 -26.23 -9.14
N SER A 110 -25.55 -25.21 -9.01
CA SER A 110 -26.43 -24.77 -10.09
C SER A 110 -25.69 -24.15 -11.29
N GLY A 111 -24.39 -23.85 -11.15
CA GLY A 111 -23.55 -23.28 -12.19
C GLY A 111 -23.66 -21.76 -12.36
N LYS A 112 -24.49 -21.08 -11.53
CA LYS A 112 -24.63 -19.62 -11.55
C LYS A 112 -23.39 -18.90 -10.99
N THR A 113 -22.73 -19.49 -10.00
CA THR A 113 -21.56 -18.88 -9.34
C THR A 113 -20.30 -19.05 -10.18
N LYS A 114 -19.74 -17.92 -10.62
CA LYS A 114 -18.48 -17.86 -11.38
C LYS A 114 -17.25 -17.73 -10.49
N MET A 115 -17.41 -17.17 -9.28
CA MET A 115 -16.32 -16.92 -8.34
C MET A 115 -16.70 -17.37 -6.93
N LEU A 116 -15.93 -18.30 -6.36
CA LEU A 116 -16.06 -18.73 -4.98
C LEU A 116 -14.80 -18.37 -4.19
N TYR A 117 -14.93 -17.40 -3.28
CA TYR A 117 -13.86 -17.02 -2.36
C TYR A 117 -13.81 -17.97 -1.17
N VAL A 118 -12.62 -18.47 -0.81
CA VAL A 118 -12.47 -19.46 0.27
C VAL A 118 -11.30 -19.07 1.16
N ALA A 119 -11.51 -19.17 2.48
CA ALA A 119 -10.42 -19.02 3.44
C ALA A 119 -9.52 -20.28 3.42
N PRO A 120 -8.18 -20.16 3.54
CA PRO A 120 -7.27 -21.30 3.55
C PRO A 120 -7.69 -22.39 4.55
N GLU A 121 -8.08 -21.99 5.77
CA GLU A 121 -8.54 -22.89 6.83
C GLU A 121 -9.79 -23.66 6.39
N SER A 122 -10.73 -22.99 5.71
CA SER A 122 -11.96 -23.58 5.18
C SER A 122 -11.71 -24.51 4.01
N LEU A 123 -10.77 -24.18 3.12
CA LEU A 123 -10.37 -25.02 1.99
C LEU A 123 -9.86 -26.38 2.47
N THR A 124 -9.27 -26.40 3.65
CA THR A 124 -8.64 -27.60 4.20
C THR A 124 -9.58 -28.61 4.85
N LYS A 125 -10.87 -28.29 4.98
CA LYS A 125 -11.86 -29.19 5.59
C LYS A 125 -12.30 -30.26 4.58
N MET A 126 -12.32 -31.52 5.00
CA MET A 126 -12.74 -32.65 4.15
C MET A 126 -14.12 -32.45 3.50
N GLU A 127 -15.09 -31.93 4.25
CA GLU A 127 -16.43 -31.63 3.73
C GLU A 127 -16.43 -30.67 2.53
N ASN A 128 -15.48 -29.73 2.48
CA ASN A 128 -15.35 -28.76 1.41
C ASN A 128 -14.55 -29.34 0.24
N ILE A 129 -13.54 -30.16 0.52
CA ILE A 129 -12.80 -30.90 -0.52
C ILE A 129 -13.75 -31.82 -1.28
N GLU A 130 -14.58 -32.59 -0.57
CA GLU A 130 -15.58 -33.47 -1.17
C GLU A 130 -16.61 -32.69 -2.00
N PHE A 131 -17.10 -31.57 -1.47
CA PHE A 131 -18.00 -30.69 -2.21
C PHE A 131 -17.34 -30.14 -3.49
N LEU A 132 -16.12 -29.61 -3.41
CA LEU A 132 -15.43 -29.01 -4.56
C LEU A 132 -15.08 -30.03 -5.65
N ARG A 133 -14.97 -31.33 -5.33
CA ARG A 133 -14.84 -32.41 -6.33
C ARG A 133 -16.10 -32.58 -7.19
N THR A 134 -17.26 -32.11 -6.73
CA THR A 134 -18.53 -32.31 -7.44
C THR A 134 -18.82 -31.24 -8.49
N ILE A 135 -18.01 -30.17 -8.56
CA ILE A 135 -18.28 -29.00 -9.42
C ILE A 135 -17.20 -28.83 -10.49
N PRO A 136 -17.54 -28.27 -11.67
CA PRO A 136 -16.57 -27.91 -12.68
C PRO A 136 -15.75 -26.69 -12.22
N ILE A 137 -14.47 -26.87 -11.97
CA ILE A 137 -13.55 -25.79 -11.59
C ILE A 137 -12.83 -25.26 -12.82
N SER A 138 -12.83 -23.94 -12.99
CA SER A 138 -12.11 -23.26 -14.09
C SER A 138 -10.60 -23.20 -13.80
N PHE A 139 -10.22 -22.60 -12.68
CA PHE A 139 -8.85 -22.42 -12.20
C PHE A 139 -8.84 -22.03 -10.72
N TYR A 140 -7.65 -22.01 -10.11
CA TYR A 140 -7.42 -21.54 -8.74
C TYR A 140 -6.68 -20.20 -8.73
N ALA A 141 -7.19 -19.23 -7.99
CA ALA A 141 -6.48 -17.99 -7.71
C ALA A 141 -5.99 -17.98 -6.25
N VAL A 142 -4.69 -17.77 -6.05
CA VAL A 142 -4.09 -17.56 -4.72
C VAL A 142 -3.78 -16.08 -4.59
N ASP A 143 -4.67 -15.35 -3.91
CA ASP A 143 -4.47 -13.93 -3.61
C ASP A 143 -3.56 -13.77 -2.38
N GLU A 144 -2.84 -12.65 -2.32
CA GLU A 144 -1.82 -12.38 -1.31
C GLU A 144 -0.84 -13.57 -1.09
N ALA A 145 -0.35 -14.13 -2.20
CA ALA A 145 0.48 -15.34 -2.21
C ALA A 145 1.76 -15.25 -1.36
N HIS A 146 2.20 -14.04 -0.98
CA HIS A 146 3.31 -13.85 -0.04
C HIS A 146 3.09 -14.51 1.32
N CYS A 147 1.83 -14.77 1.74
CA CYS A 147 1.50 -15.49 2.96
C CYS A 147 2.06 -16.93 3.01
N ILE A 148 2.44 -17.51 1.86
CA ILE A 148 3.06 -18.85 1.78
C ILE A 148 4.47 -18.86 2.42
N SER A 149 5.19 -17.73 2.34
CA SER A 149 6.60 -17.68 2.70
C SER A 149 6.82 -17.20 4.13
N GLU A 150 7.68 -17.91 4.87
CA GLU A 150 8.17 -17.47 6.20
C GLU A 150 9.02 -16.19 6.10
N TRP A 151 9.56 -15.92 4.90
CA TRP A 151 10.27 -14.68 4.59
C TRP A 151 9.32 -13.55 4.17
N GLY A 152 8.02 -13.82 4.10
CA GLY A 152 6.98 -12.82 3.91
C GLY A 152 6.60 -12.15 5.23
N HIS A 153 5.98 -10.97 5.15
CA HIS A 153 5.65 -10.17 6.33
C HIS A 153 4.37 -10.63 7.09
N ASP A 154 3.57 -11.51 6.47
CA ASP A 154 2.34 -12.12 7.01
C ASP A 154 2.26 -13.64 6.70
N PHE A 155 3.24 -14.42 7.18
CA PHE A 155 3.28 -15.87 6.99
C PHE A 155 2.06 -16.60 7.59
N ARG A 156 1.48 -17.53 6.83
CA ARG A 156 0.34 -18.39 7.24
C ARG A 156 0.60 -19.85 6.89
N PRO A 157 0.75 -20.75 7.88
CA PRO A 157 1.05 -22.17 7.62
C PRO A 157 0.05 -22.87 6.68
N GLU A 158 -1.23 -22.51 6.73
CA GLU A 158 -2.31 -23.11 5.96
C GLU A 158 -2.13 -22.93 4.45
N TYR A 159 -1.47 -21.85 4.03
CA TYR A 159 -1.17 -21.58 2.63
C TYR A 159 -0.25 -22.63 2.00
N ARG A 160 0.65 -23.25 2.78
CA ARG A 160 1.50 -24.35 2.28
C ARG A 160 0.70 -25.61 1.94
N ARG A 161 -0.54 -25.74 2.43
CA ARG A 161 -1.42 -26.89 2.12
C ARG A 161 -2.20 -26.71 0.82
N ILE A 162 -2.18 -25.53 0.19
CA ILE A 162 -2.98 -25.24 -1.00
C ILE A 162 -2.69 -26.22 -2.14
N ARG A 163 -1.42 -26.45 -2.48
CA ARG A 163 -1.05 -27.35 -3.60
C ARG A 163 -1.44 -28.81 -3.35
N PRO A 164 -1.17 -29.41 -2.17
CA PRO A 164 -1.72 -30.72 -1.82
C PRO A 164 -3.23 -30.81 -1.98
N ILE A 165 -3.98 -29.82 -1.45
CA ILE A 165 -5.46 -29.83 -1.51
C ILE A 165 -5.98 -29.70 -2.94
N ILE A 166 -5.38 -28.83 -3.77
CA ILE A 166 -5.73 -28.74 -5.19
C ILE A 166 -5.56 -30.09 -5.89
N SER A 167 -4.50 -30.83 -5.56
CA SER A 167 -4.24 -32.16 -6.12
C SER A 167 -5.29 -33.19 -5.67
N GLU A 168 -5.85 -33.03 -4.48
CA GLU A 168 -6.94 -33.86 -3.97
C GLU A 168 -8.31 -33.50 -4.58
N ILE A 169 -8.56 -32.24 -4.94
CA ILE A 169 -9.83 -31.79 -5.52
C ILE A 169 -9.86 -32.09 -7.03
N CYS A 170 -9.09 -31.32 -7.80
CA CYS A 170 -8.97 -31.42 -9.26
C CYS A 170 -7.81 -30.53 -9.68
N THR A 171 -6.84 -31.07 -10.42
CA THR A 171 -5.71 -30.24 -10.89
C THR A 171 -6.19 -29.31 -12.00
N ARG A 172 -6.04 -28.01 -11.78
CA ARG A 172 -6.34 -26.92 -12.71
C ARG A 172 -5.27 -25.83 -12.62
N PRO A 173 -5.19 -24.91 -13.59
CA PRO A 173 -4.21 -23.84 -13.59
C PRO A 173 -4.27 -23.00 -12.32
N ILE A 174 -3.11 -22.54 -11.85
CA ILE A 174 -2.98 -21.69 -10.68
C ILE A 174 -2.50 -20.31 -11.11
N ILE A 175 -3.26 -19.27 -10.75
CA ILE A 175 -2.78 -17.89 -10.75
C ILE A 175 -2.42 -17.48 -9.33
N ALA A 176 -1.15 -17.17 -9.07
CA ALA A 176 -0.69 -16.63 -7.79
C ALA A 176 -0.46 -15.13 -7.93
N LEU A 177 -1.02 -14.31 -7.03
CA LEU A 177 -0.92 -12.86 -7.08
C LEU A 177 -0.37 -12.30 -5.77
N THR A 178 0.57 -11.35 -5.84
CA THR A 178 1.02 -10.60 -4.67
C THR A 178 1.53 -9.21 -5.03
N ALA A 179 1.41 -8.28 -4.08
CA ALA A 179 1.93 -6.92 -4.20
C ALA A 179 3.36 -6.76 -3.69
N THR A 180 3.80 -7.65 -2.81
CA THR A 180 5.03 -7.50 -2.03
C THR A 180 5.71 -8.86 -1.96
N ALA A 181 6.62 -9.12 -2.89
CA ALA A 181 7.45 -10.33 -2.86
C ALA A 181 8.86 -10.00 -3.35
N THR A 182 9.82 -10.06 -2.42
CA THR A 182 11.24 -10.03 -2.73
C THR A 182 11.62 -11.27 -3.58
N PRO A 183 12.75 -11.27 -4.29
CA PRO A 183 13.17 -12.44 -5.10
C PRO A 183 13.19 -13.76 -4.30
N LYS A 184 13.51 -13.69 -3.01
CA LYS A 184 13.49 -14.85 -2.10
C LYS A 184 12.07 -15.37 -1.86
N VAL A 185 11.13 -14.47 -1.56
CA VAL A 185 9.71 -14.80 -1.38
C VAL A 185 9.10 -15.36 -2.69
N GLN A 186 9.47 -14.79 -3.84
CA GLN A 186 9.04 -15.27 -5.15
C GLN A 186 9.42 -16.74 -5.39
N HIS A 187 10.67 -17.10 -5.09
CA HIS A 187 11.14 -18.48 -5.22
C HIS A 187 10.37 -19.43 -4.29
N ASP A 188 10.15 -19.02 -3.03
CA ASP A 188 9.44 -19.83 -2.04
C ASP A 188 7.97 -20.07 -2.44
N ILE A 189 7.28 -19.06 -2.96
CA ILE A 189 5.91 -19.19 -3.51
C ILE A 189 5.90 -20.22 -4.65
N LYS A 190 6.81 -20.06 -5.62
CA LYS A 190 6.87 -20.95 -6.79
C LYS A 190 7.07 -22.41 -6.39
N LYS A 191 8.01 -22.66 -5.50
CA LYS A 191 8.33 -23.99 -4.99
C LYS A 191 7.15 -24.63 -4.25
N ASN A 192 6.50 -23.90 -3.34
CA ASN A 192 5.41 -24.45 -2.53
C ASN A 192 4.13 -24.70 -3.34
N LEU A 193 3.84 -23.86 -4.34
CA LEU A 193 2.71 -24.07 -5.26
C LEU A 193 3.03 -25.04 -6.40
N GLY A 194 4.29 -25.45 -6.56
CA GLY A 194 4.73 -26.34 -7.64
C GLY A 194 4.56 -25.70 -9.02
N MET A 195 4.94 -24.42 -9.15
CA MET A 195 4.73 -23.59 -10.34
C MET A 195 6.05 -23.04 -10.89
N ASP A 196 7.10 -23.86 -10.92
CA ASP A 196 8.43 -23.46 -11.40
C ASP A 196 8.38 -22.96 -12.86
N ASP A 197 7.59 -23.63 -13.71
CA ASP A 197 7.37 -23.31 -15.13
C ASP A 197 6.28 -22.24 -15.37
N SER A 198 5.82 -21.55 -14.31
CA SER A 198 4.81 -20.50 -14.44
C SER A 198 5.29 -19.30 -15.25
N VAL A 199 4.37 -18.71 -16.01
CA VAL A 199 4.59 -17.44 -16.69
C VAL A 199 4.65 -16.34 -15.62
N LEU A 200 5.82 -15.68 -15.49
CA LEU A 200 6.03 -14.59 -14.52
C LEU A 200 5.73 -13.24 -15.17
N PHE A 201 4.73 -12.54 -14.64
CA PHE A 201 4.46 -11.15 -14.98
C PHE A 201 4.89 -10.25 -13.83
N LYS A 202 5.90 -9.42 -14.09
CA LYS A 202 6.40 -8.41 -13.14
C LYS A 202 6.06 -7.02 -13.66
N SER A 203 5.19 -6.32 -12.95
CA SER A 203 4.96 -4.88 -13.13
C SER A 203 5.88 -4.09 -12.22
N SER A 204 6.16 -2.84 -12.61
CA SER A 204 6.92 -1.93 -11.73
C SER A 204 6.18 -1.72 -10.41
N PHE A 205 6.93 -1.73 -9.30
CA PHE A 205 6.44 -1.36 -7.98
C PHE A 205 6.38 0.17 -7.80
N ASN A 206 6.73 0.95 -8.84
CA ASN A 206 6.73 2.39 -8.76
C ASN A 206 5.30 2.95 -8.70
N ARG A 207 5.03 3.75 -7.66
CA ARG A 207 3.78 4.50 -7.48
C ARG A 207 4.08 6.00 -7.61
N PRO A 208 4.17 6.54 -8.84
CA PRO A 208 4.67 7.91 -9.06
C PRO A 208 3.80 8.98 -8.36
N ASN A 209 2.51 8.70 -8.18
CA ASN A 209 1.55 9.57 -7.49
C ASN A 209 1.72 9.65 -5.97
N LEU A 210 2.60 8.83 -5.38
CA LEU A 210 2.86 8.82 -3.95
C LEU A 210 4.10 9.66 -3.61
N TYR A 211 3.92 10.60 -2.69
CA TYR A 211 4.99 11.34 -2.06
C TYR A 211 5.44 10.63 -0.78
N TYR A 212 6.75 10.42 -0.60
CA TYR A 212 7.32 9.75 0.57
C TYR A 212 8.16 10.69 1.44
N GLU A 213 7.92 10.68 2.74
CA GLU A 213 8.65 11.49 3.70
C GLU A 213 8.89 10.74 5.01
N VAL A 214 10.08 10.88 5.59
CA VAL A 214 10.39 10.37 6.92
C VAL A 214 10.81 11.52 7.83
N ARG A 215 10.00 11.80 8.85
CA ARG A 215 10.24 12.82 9.86
C ARG A 215 10.87 12.22 11.11
N ARG A 216 11.71 13.00 11.78
CA ARG A 216 12.16 12.66 13.13
C ARG A 216 10.97 12.75 14.08
N LYS A 217 10.89 11.81 15.02
CA LYS A 217 9.84 11.81 16.03
C LYS A 217 10.27 12.61 17.25
N THR A 218 9.63 13.75 17.44
CA THR A 218 9.82 14.65 18.57
C THR A 218 8.70 14.49 19.60
N GLU A 219 8.78 15.22 20.71
CA GLU A 219 7.67 15.28 21.69
C GLU A 219 6.43 15.99 21.13
N GLN A 220 6.57 16.76 20.04
CA GLN A 220 5.49 17.50 19.39
C GLN A 220 4.72 16.70 18.34
N ILE A 221 5.02 15.41 18.15
CA ILE A 221 4.41 14.56 17.10
C ILE A 221 2.88 14.65 17.04
N ASP A 222 2.19 14.69 18.18
CA ASP A 222 0.72 14.78 18.20
C ASP A 222 0.26 16.12 17.57
N ARG A 223 0.93 17.23 17.91
CA ARG A 223 0.68 18.57 17.34
C ARG A 223 0.98 18.60 15.83
N ASP A 224 2.09 18.01 15.40
CA ASP A 224 2.50 18.02 13.99
C ASP A 224 1.49 17.29 13.11
N ILE A 225 1.03 16.12 13.57
CA ILE A 225 0.03 15.33 12.85
C ILE A 225 -1.31 16.06 12.81
N ILE A 226 -1.74 16.70 13.91
CA ILE A 226 -2.97 17.51 13.94
C ILE A 226 -2.87 18.68 12.96
N LYS A 227 -1.78 19.44 12.98
CA LYS A 227 -1.55 20.58 12.04
C LYS A 227 -1.58 20.09 10.59
N PHE A 228 -0.95 18.96 10.31
CA PHE A 228 -1.00 18.35 8.99
C PHE A 228 -2.43 17.96 8.57
N ILE A 229 -3.18 17.26 9.42
CA ILE A 229 -4.55 16.83 9.10
C ILE A 229 -5.47 18.05 8.87
N LEU A 230 -5.37 19.08 9.71
CA LEU A 230 -6.17 20.30 9.59
C LEU A 230 -5.89 21.06 8.29
N SER A 231 -4.63 21.11 7.84
CA SER A 231 -4.27 21.68 6.53
C SER A 231 -4.76 20.85 5.33
N HIS A 232 -5.25 19.62 5.57
CA HIS A 232 -5.81 18.72 4.56
C HIS A 232 -7.30 18.45 4.82
N LYS A 233 -8.05 19.46 5.28
CA LYS A 233 -9.48 19.36 5.58
C LYS A 233 -10.28 18.79 4.40
N GLY A 234 -11.18 17.85 4.69
CA GLY A 234 -12.03 17.19 3.70
C GLY A 234 -11.34 16.08 2.89
N LYS A 235 -10.06 15.78 3.17
CA LYS A 235 -9.33 14.64 2.59
C LYS A 235 -9.34 13.46 3.56
N SER A 236 -9.62 12.26 3.07
CA SER A 236 -9.56 11.05 3.89
C SER A 236 -8.13 10.58 4.15
N GLY A 237 -7.87 10.06 5.35
CA GLY A 237 -6.54 9.57 5.70
C GLY A 237 -6.51 8.45 6.73
N ILE A 238 -5.34 7.82 6.83
CA ILE A 238 -5.07 6.70 7.75
C ILE A 238 -3.88 7.07 8.63
N VAL A 239 -3.98 6.87 9.95
CA VAL A 239 -2.88 7.02 10.89
C VAL A 239 -2.56 5.66 11.52
N TYR A 240 -1.38 5.11 11.23
CA TYR A 240 -0.91 3.84 11.77
C TYR A 240 -0.13 4.03 13.07
N CYS A 241 -0.59 3.35 14.12
CA CYS A 241 0.03 3.31 15.45
C CYS A 241 0.42 1.86 15.82
N LEU A 242 1.47 1.72 16.62
CA LEU A 242 2.01 0.41 17.01
C LEU A 242 1.16 -0.31 18.07
N SER A 243 0.51 0.41 19.00
CA SER A 243 -0.26 -0.18 20.09
C SER A 243 -1.75 0.20 20.03
N ARG A 244 -2.61 -0.69 20.53
CA ARG A 244 -4.06 -0.48 20.64
C ARG A 244 -4.38 0.75 21.48
N LYS A 245 -3.73 0.86 22.64
CA LYS A 245 -3.86 2.03 23.52
C LYS A 245 -3.56 3.35 22.78
N LYS A 246 -2.47 3.42 22.01
CA LYS A 246 -2.15 4.66 21.28
C LYS A 246 -3.14 4.94 20.14
N VAL A 247 -3.77 3.92 19.57
CA VAL A 247 -4.87 4.11 18.61
C VAL A 247 -6.05 4.80 19.28
N ASP A 248 -6.50 4.29 20.43
CA ASP A 248 -7.62 4.87 21.18
C ASP A 248 -7.28 6.29 21.65
N ASP A 249 -6.17 6.45 22.38
CA ASP A 249 -5.71 7.74 22.93
C ASP A 249 -5.59 8.80 21.83
N PHE A 250 -5.01 8.45 20.67
CA PHE A 250 -4.79 9.42 19.59
C PHE A 250 -6.07 9.73 18.81
N ALA A 251 -6.99 8.77 18.66
CA ALA A 251 -8.31 9.04 18.08
C ALA A 251 -9.10 10.05 18.93
N GLU A 252 -9.07 9.92 20.26
CA GLU A 252 -9.69 10.88 21.18
C GLU A 252 -9.07 12.27 21.07
N ILE A 253 -7.74 12.36 20.96
CA ILE A 253 -7.03 13.63 20.75
C ILE A 253 -7.47 14.31 19.44
N LEU A 254 -7.58 13.55 18.35
CA LEU A 254 -8.06 14.08 17.07
C LEU A 254 -9.51 14.58 17.18
N GLN A 255 -10.40 13.82 17.84
CA GLN A 255 -11.79 14.21 18.06
C GLN A 255 -11.90 15.50 18.90
N ALA A 256 -11.10 15.64 19.95
CA ALA A 256 -11.03 16.84 20.77
C ALA A 256 -10.58 18.08 19.97
N ASN A 257 -9.85 17.89 18.87
CA ASN A 257 -9.43 18.94 17.93
C ASN A 257 -10.38 19.09 16.73
N ASN A 258 -11.64 18.63 16.85
CA ASN A 258 -12.68 18.70 15.81
C ASN A 258 -12.32 17.95 14.51
N ILE A 259 -11.46 16.95 14.59
CA ILE A 259 -11.16 16.05 13.47
C ILE A 259 -12.04 14.80 13.63
N ASN A 260 -12.79 14.48 12.58
CA ASN A 260 -13.68 13.34 12.56
C ASN A 260 -12.90 12.02 12.39
N ALA A 261 -12.27 11.58 13.48
CA ALA A 261 -11.42 10.40 13.54
C ALA A 261 -12.08 9.25 14.29
N LEU A 262 -11.83 8.00 13.86
CA LEU A 262 -12.30 6.79 14.54
C LEU A 262 -11.14 5.80 14.78
N PRO A 263 -11.12 5.07 15.91
CA PRO A 263 -10.13 4.04 16.17
C PRO A 263 -10.46 2.73 15.44
N TYR A 264 -9.43 1.95 15.09
CA TYR A 264 -9.55 0.60 14.57
C TYR A 264 -8.40 -0.32 15.01
N HIS A 265 -8.69 -1.36 15.78
CA HIS A 265 -7.71 -2.40 16.09
C HIS A 265 -8.35 -3.73 16.47
N ALA A 266 -7.55 -4.80 16.48
CA ALA A 266 -8.02 -6.16 16.76
C ALA A 266 -8.59 -6.39 18.18
N GLY A 267 -8.33 -5.50 19.14
CA GLY A 267 -8.94 -5.56 20.48
C GLY A 267 -10.34 -4.97 20.60
N MET A 268 -10.90 -4.38 19.53
CA MET A 268 -12.27 -3.86 19.54
C MET A 268 -13.28 -4.99 19.38
N ASP A 269 -14.49 -4.76 19.88
CA ASP A 269 -15.63 -5.62 19.56
C ASP A 269 -15.85 -5.69 18.04
N ALA A 270 -16.27 -6.86 17.55
CA ALA A 270 -16.43 -7.12 16.12
C ALA A 270 -17.44 -6.17 15.46
N LEU A 271 -18.54 -5.84 16.16
CA LEU A 271 -19.55 -4.91 15.68
C LEU A 271 -18.99 -3.48 15.62
N ALA A 272 -18.35 -3.01 16.69
CA ALA A 272 -17.72 -1.68 16.72
C ALA A 272 -16.66 -1.52 15.61
N ARG A 273 -15.86 -2.56 15.39
CA ARG A 273 -14.83 -2.60 14.34
C ARG A 273 -15.46 -2.51 12.94
N SER A 274 -16.54 -3.26 12.68
CA SER A 274 -17.28 -3.15 11.41
C SER A 274 -17.86 -1.75 11.24
N THR A 275 -18.54 -1.23 12.26
CA THR A 275 -19.16 0.10 12.23
C THR A 275 -18.17 1.21 11.91
N ASN A 276 -16.98 1.19 12.51
CA ASN A 276 -15.95 2.20 12.26
C ASN A 276 -15.35 2.09 10.85
N GLN A 277 -15.12 0.87 10.37
CA GLN A 277 -14.70 0.63 8.99
C GLN A 277 -15.76 1.12 8.00
N ASP A 278 -17.02 0.77 8.23
CA ASP A 278 -18.13 1.18 7.36
C ASP A 278 -18.29 2.70 7.40
N ALA A 279 -18.15 3.35 8.56
CA ALA A 279 -18.16 4.80 8.67
C ALA A 279 -17.06 5.47 7.83
N PHE A 280 -15.84 4.91 7.81
CA PHE A 280 -14.75 5.41 6.98
C PHE A 280 -15.00 5.18 5.47
N LEU A 281 -15.49 4.01 5.08
CA LEU A 281 -15.82 3.69 3.69
C LEU A 281 -17.00 4.53 3.16
N MET A 282 -17.98 4.82 4.02
CA MET A 282 -19.19 5.61 3.72
C MET A 282 -18.97 7.12 3.80
N GLU A 283 -17.73 7.59 3.97
CA GLU A 283 -17.39 9.03 4.13
C GLU A 283 -18.18 9.69 5.29
N LYS A 284 -18.43 8.93 6.36
CA LYS A 284 -18.95 9.40 7.66
C LYS A 284 -17.82 9.75 8.63
N SER A 285 -16.61 9.25 8.40
CA SER A 285 -15.37 9.59 9.11
C SER A 285 -14.28 9.95 8.10
N ASP A 286 -13.49 10.98 8.43
CA ASP A 286 -12.42 11.47 7.57
C ASP A 286 -11.10 10.73 7.83
N VAL A 287 -10.85 10.38 9.09
CA VAL A 287 -9.58 9.77 9.52
C VAL A 287 -9.83 8.48 10.27
N ILE A 288 -9.05 7.45 9.95
CA ILE A 288 -9.01 6.24 10.76
C ILE A 288 -7.65 6.12 11.42
N VAL A 289 -7.64 6.03 12.75
CA VAL A 289 -6.43 5.73 13.53
C VAL A 289 -6.43 4.24 13.78
N ALA A 290 -5.34 3.56 13.46
CA ALA A 290 -5.36 2.11 13.47
C ALA A 290 -4.03 1.42 13.73
N THR A 291 -4.10 0.16 14.15
CA THR A 291 -2.94 -0.74 14.04
C THR A 291 -2.89 -1.36 12.64
N ILE A 292 -1.85 -2.17 12.37
CA ILE A 292 -1.72 -2.96 11.12
C ILE A 292 -2.93 -3.85 10.82
N ALA A 293 -3.80 -4.11 11.82
CA ALA A 293 -5.05 -4.82 11.63
C ALA A 293 -6.00 -4.09 10.66
N PHE A 294 -5.93 -2.75 10.59
CA PHE A 294 -6.65 -1.98 9.59
C PHE A 294 -5.85 -1.94 8.31
N GLY A 295 -6.08 -2.90 7.43
CA GLY A 295 -5.35 -2.84 6.18
C GLY A 295 -5.82 -3.85 5.18
N MET A 296 -5.38 -5.08 5.33
CA MET A 296 -5.63 -6.11 4.34
C MET A 296 -7.16 -6.26 4.12
N GLY A 297 -7.69 -5.86 2.96
CA GLY A 297 -9.13 -5.81 2.69
C GLY A 297 -9.74 -4.42 2.45
N ILE A 298 -9.13 -3.32 2.90
CA ILE A 298 -9.66 -1.97 2.66
C ILE A 298 -9.29 -1.51 1.24
N ASP A 299 -10.30 -1.10 0.48
CA ASP A 299 -10.18 -0.58 -0.89
C ASP A 299 -10.96 0.72 -1.09
N LYS A 300 -10.66 1.71 -0.25
CA LYS A 300 -11.10 3.10 -0.47
C LYS A 300 -10.14 3.76 -1.47
N PRO A 301 -10.59 4.15 -2.68
CA PRO A 301 -9.68 4.61 -3.74
C PRO A 301 -9.04 5.98 -3.45
N ASP A 302 -9.74 6.80 -2.66
CA ASP A 302 -9.50 8.22 -2.47
C ASP A 302 -8.82 8.58 -1.13
N VAL A 303 -8.03 7.67 -0.56
CA VAL A 303 -7.18 7.98 0.59
C VAL A 303 -6.04 8.90 0.16
N ARG A 304 -5.95 10.09 0.75
CA ARG A 304 -5.01 11.15 0.34
C ARG A 304 -3.73 11.19 1.16
N TYR A 305 -3.76 10.67 2.38
CA TYR A 305 -2.56 10.54 3.19
C TYR A 305 -2.58 9.29 4.06
N VAL A 306 -1.38 8.74 4.25
CA VAL A 306 -1.10 7.66 5.19
C VAL A 306 0.03 8.15 6.08
N ILE A 307 -0.22 8.22 7.38
CA ILE A 307 0.72 8.68 8.38
C ILE A 307 1.10 7.48 9.26
N HIS A 308 2.39 7.22 9.39
CA HIS A 308 2.91 6.25 10.33
C HIS A 308 3.38 6.98 11.58
N TYR A 309 2.59 6.90 12.66
CA TYR A 309 2.95 7.45 13.97
C TYR A 309 4.20 6.76 14.53
N ASN A 310 4.37 5.48 14.21
CA ASN A 310 5.58 4.70 14.45
C ASN A 310 6.02 4.08 13.13
N ILE A 311 7.33 4.03 12.89
CA ILE A 311 7.88 3.30 11.74
C ILE A 311 7.42 1.82 11.76
N PRO A 312 7.05 1.22 10.62
CA PRO A 312 6.67 -0.20 10.56
C PRO A 312 7.81 -1.17 10.91
N LYS A 313 7.47 -2.45 11.04
CA LYS A 313 8.45 -3.53 11.32
C LYS A 313 9.28 -3.96 10.11
N SER A 314 8.79 -3.69 8.90
CA SER A 314 9.44 -4.08 7.64
C SER A 314 9.05 -3.15 6.49
N LEU A 315 9.85 -3.14 5.43
CA LEU A 315 9.58 -2.33 4.23
C LEU A 315 8.41 -2.87 3.40
N GLU A 316 8.13 -4.18 3.46
CA GLU A 316 6.93 -4.75 2.85
C GLU A 316 5.66 -4.22 3.51
N GLY A 317 5.61 -4.24 4.84
CA GLY A 317 4.50 -3.67 5.60
C GLY A 317 4.32 -2.19 5.27
N TYR A 318 5.41 -1.42 5.34
CA TYR A 318 5.39 0.00 4.99
C TYR A 318 4.90 0.25 3.56
N TYR A 319 5.38 -0.51 2.57
CA TYR A 319 4.96 -0.37 1.18
C TYR A 319 3.49 -0.75 0.97
N GLN A 320 3.01 -1.82 1.62
CA GLN A 320 1.61 -2.25 1.54
C GLN A 320 0.66 -1.21 2.18
N GLU A 321 1.06 -0.65 3.33
CA GLU A 321 0.31 0.35 4.09
C GLU A 321 0.26 1.69 3.36
N THR A 322 1.41 2.20 2.89
CA THR A 322 1.48 3.44 2.10
C THR A 322 0.79 3.31 0.74
N GLY A 323 0.83 2.12 0.12
CA GLY A 323 0.14 1.81 -1.14
C GLY A 323 -1.39 1.90 -1.08
N ARG A 324 -1.98 2.16 0.10
CA ARG A 324 -3.40 2.48 0.29
C ARG A 324 -3.74 3.90 -0.16
N ALA A 325 -2.78 4.82 -0.10
CA ALA A 325 -2.98 6.15 -0.62
C ALA A 325 -3.08 6.14 -2.15
N GLY A 326 -3.86 7.06 -2.70
CA GLY A 326 -3.82 7.38 -4.14
C GLY A 326 -4.17 6.22 -5.07
N ARG A 327 -5.08 5.31 -4.70
CA ARG A 327 -5.42 4.15 -5.56
C ARG A 327 -6.19 4.55 -6.82
N ASP A 328 -6.91 5.67 -6.75
CA ASP A 328 -7.50 6.38 -7.90
C ASP A 328 -6.45 6.98 -8.87
N GLY A 329 -5.17 6.99 -8.50
CA GLY A 329 -4.09 7.65 -9.25
C GLY A 329 -3.87 9.11 -8.87
N GLY A 330 -4.73 9.68 -8.02
CA GLY A 330 -4.55 11.03 -7.47
C GLY A 330 -3.41 11.09 -6.43
N GLU A 331 -3.15 12.30 -5.95
CA GLU A 331 -2.09 12.58 -4.96
C GLU A 331 -2.24 11.68 -3.71
N GLY A 332 -1.13 11.13 -3.22
CA GLY A 332 -1.05 10.44 -1.94
C GLY A 332 0.20 10.83 -1.16
N LYS A 333 0.04 11.36 0.05
CA LYS A 333 1.17 11.72 0.95
C LYS A 333 1.43 10.61 1.97
N CYS A 334 2.64 10.09 2.00
CA CYS A 334 3.06 9.01 2.89
C CYS A 334 4.14 9.51 3.85
N ILE A 335 3.73 9.83 5.09
CA ILE A 335 4.61 10.45 6.10
C ILE A 335 4.87 9.43 7.21
N ALA A 336 6.13 9.14 7.49
CA ALA A 336 6.51 8.27 8.60
C ALA A 336 7.30 9.00 9.67
N TYR A 337 6.90 8.87 10.93
CA TYR A 337 7.66 9.34 12.07
C TYR A 337 8.59 8.25 12.59
N TYR A 338 9.87 8.57 12.71
CA TYR A 338 10.92 7.64 13.07
C TYR A 338 11.64 8.03 14.36
N SER A 339 11.84 7.05 15.25
CA SER A 339 12.79 7.11 16.36
C SER A 339 13.48 5.76 16.57
N LYS A 340 14.74 5.79 17.03
CA LYS A 340 15.46 4.57 17.45
C LYS A 340 14.71 3.81 18.55
N LYS A 341 13.98 4.52 19.43
CA LYS A 341 13.16 3.95 20.50
C LYS A 341 12.02 3.07 19.96
N ASP A 342 11.46 3.39 18.80
CA ASP A 342 10.42 2.57 18.17
C ASP A 342 10.98 1.21 17.70
N LEU A 343 12.18 1.19 17.12
CA LEU A 343 12.85 -0.06 16.72
C LEU A 343 13.15 -0.97 17.92
N GLN A 344 13.60 -0.39 19.04
CA GLN A 344 13.85 -1.16 20.28
C GLN A 344 12.56 -1.80 20.83
N LYS A 345 11.42 -1.11 20.73
CA LYS A 345 10.11 -1.68 21.11
C LYS A 345 9.73 -2.84 20.20
N LEU A 346 9.94 -2.71 18.90
CA LEU A 346 9.69 -3.78 17.93
C LEU A 346 10.61 -4.99 18.16
N GLU A 347 11.89 -4.76 18.50
CA GLU A 347 12.83 -5.84 18.83
C GLU A 347 12.40 -6.60 20.09
N ARG A 348 11.88 -5.90 21.11
CA ARG A 348 11.31 -6.54 22.30
C ARG A 348 10.11 -7.43 21.97
N PHE A 349 9.28 -7.07 20.98
CA PHE A 349 8.16 -7.93 20.55
C PHE A 349 8.60 -9.23 19.87
N MET A 350 9.88 -9.34 19.50
CA MET A 350 10.42 -10.60 18.96
C MET A 350 10.91 -11.54 20.04
N GLN A 351 11.12 -11.06 21.27
CA GLN A 351 11.58 -11.89 22.38
C GLN A 351 10.55 -12.98 22.69
N GLY A 352 11.01 -14.23 22.79
CA GLY A 352 10.16 -15.40 23.05
C GLY A 352 9.61 -16.11 21.80
N LYS A 353 9.86 -15.58 20.59
CA LYS A 353 9.59 -16.28 19.32
C LYS A 353 10.68 -17.31 19.00
N PRO A 354 10.47 -18.25 18.04
CA PRO A 354 11.52 -19.13 17.55
C PRO A 354 12.75 -18.34 17.05
N VAL A 355 13.96 -18.90 17.20
CA VAL A 355 15.22 -18.23 16.84
C VAL A 355 15.23 -17.78 15.37
N SER A 356 14.72 -18.61 14.46
CA SER A 356 14.59 -18.28 13.05
C SER A 356 13.72 -17.04 12.80
N GLU A 357 12.58 -16.93 13.47
CA GLU A 357 11.71 -15.74 13.37
C GLU A 357 12.39 -14.48 13.94
N GLN A 358 13.16 -14.63 15.02
CA GLN A 358 13.88 -13.50 15.61
C GLN A 358 14.98 -12.97 14.68
N GLU A 359 15.73 -13.86 14.04
CA GLU A 359 16.78 -13.49 13.08
C GLU A 359 16.19 -12.77 11.86
N ILE A 360 15.11 -13.32 11.30
CA ILE A 360 14.38 -12.70 10.17
C ILE A 360 13.88 -11.32 10.57
N GLY A 361 13.16 -11.23 11.70
CA GLY A 361 12.60 -9.96 12.13
C GLY A 361 13.68 -8.91 12.45
N LYS A 362 14.83 -9.32 12.99
CA LYS A 362 15.96 -8.41 13.20
C LYS A 362 16.51 -7.86 11.88
N GLN A 363 16.62 -8.71 10.86
CA GLN A 363 17.02 -8.26 9.52
C GLN A 363 16.03 -7.23 8.95
N LEU A 364 14.72 -7.50 9.04
CA LEU A 364 13.68 -6.58 8.54
C LEU A 364 13.71 -5.22 9.26
N LEU A 365 14.00 -5.20 10.57
CA LEU A 365 14.15 -3.97 11.33
C LEU A 365 15.39 -3.18 10.90
N LEU A 366 16.52 -3.85 10.61
CA LEU A 366 17.73 -3.19 10.11
C LEU A 366 17.49 -2.55 8.73
N GLU A 367 16.79 -3.24 7.84
CA GLU A 367 16.41 -2.73 6.53
C GLU A 367 15.48 -1.51 6.64
N THR A 368 14.54 -1.55 7.58
CA THR A 368 13.64 -0.42 7.87
C THR A 368 14.40 0.78 8.45
N ALA A 369 15.33 0.54 9.37
CA ALA A 369 16.20 1.58 9.92
C ALA A 369 17.03 2.25 8.81
N ALA A 370 17.64 1.45 7.93
CA ALA A 370 18.40 1.94 6.80
C ALA A 370 17.55 2.80 5.86
N TYR A 371 16.29 2.41 5.61
CA TYR A 371 15.37 3.22 4.83
C TYR A 371 15.02 4.55 5.51
N ALA A 372 14.80 4.56 6.83
CA ALA A 372 14.46 5.77 7.57
C ALA A 372 15.63 6.78 7.57
N GLU A 373 16.87 6.28 7.68
CA GLU A 373 18.07 7.11 7.88
C GLU A 373 18.82 7.48 6.60
N THR A 374 18.44 6.92 5.45
CA THR A 374 19.10 7.18 4.18
C THR A 374 18.92 8.62 3.68
N SER A 375 19.92 9.14 2.95
CA SER A 375 19.83 10.36 2.12
C SER A 375 19.58 10.05 0.65
N VAL A 376 19.51 8.78 0.27
CA VAL A 376 19.17 8.37 -1.09
C VAL A 376 17.69 8.58 -1.32
N CYS A 377 17.29 8.87 -2.56
CA CYS A 377 15.88 8.90 -2.98
C CYS A 377 15.09 7.72 -2.36
N ARG A 378 14.06 8.03 -1.57
CA ARG A 378 13.22 7.03 -0.85
C ARG A 378 12.65 6.00 -1.83
N ARG A 379 12.12 6.49 -2.95
CA ARG A 379 11.55 5.66 -4.04
C ARG A 379 12.58 4.69 -4.59
N LYS A 380 13.82 5.13 -4.83
CA LYS A 380 14.89 4.26 -5.33
C LYS A 380 15.20 3.14 -4.35
N VAL A 381 15.26 3.43 -3.05
CA VAL A 381 15.50 2.42 -2.00
C VAL A 381 14.36 1.40 -1.95
N LEU A 382 13.10 1.85 -1.98
CA LEU A 382 11.94 0.95 -1.99
C LEU A 382 11.92 0.04 -3.23
N LEU A 383 12.18 0.58 -4.43
CA LEU A 383 12.19 -0.23 -5.65
C LEU A 383 13.32 -1.24 -5.66
N HIS A 384 14.52 -0.82 -5.24
CA HIS A 384 15.67 -1.70 -5.13
C HIS A 384 15.41 -2.85 -4.15
N TYR A 385 14.73 -2.58 -3.03
CA TYR A 385 14.32 -3.59 -2.06
C TYR A 385 13.50 -4.74 -2.69
N PHE A 386 12.58 -4.40 -3.60
CA PHE A 386 11.78 -5.38 -4.35
C PHE A 386 12.46 -5.91 -5.62
N GLY A 387 13.77 -5.67 -5.76
CA GLY A 387 14.58 -6.12 -6.89
C GLY A 387 14.22 -5.41 -8.20
N GLU A 388 13.86 -4.14 -8.15
CA GLU A 388 13.66 -3.27 -9.31
C GLU A 388 14.71 -2.16 -9.35
N ASP A 389 15.45 -2.09 -10.46
CA ASP A 389 16.45 -1.03 -10.66
C ASP A 389 15.78 0.25 -11.15
N TYR A 390 15.85 1.30 -10.32
CA TYR A 390 15.35 2.62 -10.63
C TYR A 390 16.50 3.56 -11.00
N ASN A 391 16.62 3.86 -12.30
CA ASN A 391 17.75 4.60 -12.87
C ASN A 391 17.58 6.13 -12.82
N ILE A 392 16.41 6.62 -12.40
CA ILE A 392 16.17 8.06 -12.24
C ILE A 392 16.82 8.54 -10.95
N ARG A 393 17.59 9.62 -11.03
CA ARG A 393 18.38 10.15 -9.90
C ARG A 393 17.53 10.88 -8.87
N ASN A 394 16.54 11.66 -9.32
CA ASN A 394 15.64 12.44 -8.49
C ASN A 394 14.20 12.09 -8.89
N CYS A 395 13.38 11.61 -7.94
CA CYS A 395 12.00 11.22 -8.24
C CYS A 395 10.98 12.36 -8.10
N GLU A 396 11.41 13.55 -7.66
CA GLU A 396 10.62 14.77 -7.44
C GLU A 396 9.46 14.62 -6.43
N HIS A 397 9.32 13.44 -5.81
CA HIS A 397 8.20 13.06 -4.96
C HIS A 397 8.69 12.37 -3.68
N CYS A 398 9.83 12.80 -3.13
CA CYS A 398 10.21 12.42 -1.77
C CYS A 398 11.06 13.50 -1.08
N ASP A 399 11.01 13.51 0.25
CA ASP A 399 11.78 14.39 1.13
C ASP A 399 13.26 14.51 0.72
N ASN A 400 13.97 13.40 0.56
CA ASN A 400 15.39 13.39 0.21
C ASN A 400 15.71 13.99 -1.17
N CYS A 401 14.71 14.06 -2.05
CA CYS A 401 14.84 14.58 -3.41
C CYS A 401 14.45 16.04 -3.51
N LEU A 402 13.47 16.48 -2.72
CA LEU A 402 13.02 17.87 -2.64
C LEU A 402 13.97 18.69 -1.76
N ASN A 403 14.42 18.10 -0.66
CA ASN A 403 15.32 18.70 0.33
C ASN A 403 16.60 17.84 0.44
N PRO A 404 17.48 17.88 -0.58
CA PRO A 404 18.69 17.07 -0.59
C PRO A 404 19.62 17.48 0.56
N LYS A 405 19.79 16.58 1.53
CA LYS A 405 20.61 16.86 2.70
C LYS A 405 22.07 17.13 2.33
N ILE A 406 22.65 18.17 2.93
CA ILE A 406 24.03 18.58 2.68
C ILE A 406 24.97 17.51 3.20
N LYS A 407 25.82 16.98 2.31
CA LYS A 407 26.84 16.00 2.66
C LYS A 407 28.15 16.70 2.92
N VAL A 408 28.64 16.61 4.16
CA VAL A 408 29.93 17.14 4.58
C VAL A 408 30.95 16.01 4.67
N GLU A 409 32.19 16.30 4.30
CA GLU A 409 33.28 15.34 4.45
C GLU A 409 33.59 15.14 5.94
N ALA A 410 33.66 13.88 6.36
CA ALA A 410 33.82 13.47 7.76
C ALA A 410 34.79 12.28 7.89
N LYS A 411 35.70 12.13 6.92
CA LYS A 411 36.73 11.10 6.92
C LYS A 411 37.55 11.11 8.21
N GLU A 412 37.98 12.28 8.67
CA GLU A 412 38.76 12.41 9.93
C GLU A 412 37.92 12.00 11.14
N LEU A 413 36.65 12.43 11.21
CA LEU A 413 35.75 12.05 12.31
C LEU A 413 35.52 10.54 12.38
N LEU A 414 35.43 9.85 11.23
CA LEU A 414 35.33 8.39 11.21
C LEU A 414 36.62 7.72 11.72
N ILE A 415 37.79 8.29 11.45
CA ILE A 415 39.07 7.79 12.00
C ILE A 415 39.01 7.88 13.53
N THR A 416 38.65 9.04 14.08
CA THR A 416 38.51 9.25 15.53
C THR A 416 37.57 8.22 16.16
N VAL A 417 36.38 8.02 15.58
CA VAL A 417 35.40 7.01 16.06
C VAL A 417 36.02 5.61 16.08
N LEU A 418 36.71 5.21 15.01
CA LEU A 418 37.30 3.87 14.92
C LEU A 418 38.46 3.70 15.91
N GLU A 419 39.30 4.71 16.11
CA GLU A 419 40.38 4.70 17.10
C GLU A 419 39.83 4.60 18.53
N SER A 420 38.82 5.41 18.88
CA SER A 420 38.17 5.33 20.19
C SER A 420 37.55 3.95 20.44
N VAL A 421 36.93 3.31 19.43
CA VAL A 421 36.40 1.94 19.58
C VAL A 421 37.52 0.92 19.83
N ILE A 422 38.71 1.09 19.23
CA ILE A 422 39.88 0.23 19.48
C ILE A 422 40.38 0.41 20.91
N VAL A 423 40.56 1.65 21.36
CA VAL A 423 41.09 1.98 22.69
C VAL A 423 40.14 1.50 23.78
N LEU A 424 38.83 1.64 23.56
CA LEU A 424 37.76 1.11 24.42
C LEU A 424 37.57 -0.42 24.28
N LYS A 425 38.48 -1.09 23.56
CA LYS A 425 38.57 -2.56 23.41
C LYS A 425 37.30 -3.21 22.86
N GLU A 426 36.54 -2.49 22.03
CA GLU A 426 35.27 -2.95 21.46
C GLU A 426 34.26 -3.45 22.52
N LYS A 427 34.18 -2.79 23.69
CA LYS A 427 33.31 -3.18 24.81
C LYS A 427 32.16 -2.22 25.12
N GLN A 428 32.11 -1.08 24.45
CA GLN A 428 31.20 0.02 24.81
C GLN A 428 30.07 0.22 23.80
N LYS A 429 28.98 0.83 24.27
CA LYS A 429 27.79 1.16 23.46
C LYS A 429 27.94 2.54 22.80
N THR A 430 27.01 2.87 21.90
CA THR A 430 26.98 4.16 21.19
C THR A 430 27.03 5.36 22.13
N ASP A 431 26.13 5.40 23.13
CA ASP A 431 26.00 6.57 24.02
C ASP A 431 27.31 6.79 24.82
N TYR A 432 27.89 5.71 25.36
CA TYR A 432 29.19 5.77 26.04
C TYR A 432 30.33 6.24 25.13
N LEU A 433 30.34 5.77 23.87
CA LEU A 433 31.35 6.19 22.90
C LEU A 433 31.24 7.69 22.58
N ILE A 434 30.02 8.21 22.51
CA ILE A 434 29.77 9.65 22.31
C ILE A 434 30.21 10.43 23.54
N ASP A 435 29.87 9.99 24.74
CA ASP A 435 30.32 10.64 25.98
C ASP A 435 31.86 10.65 26.08
N PHE A 436 32.52 9.55 25.68
CA PHE A 436 33.97 9.47 25.61
C PHE A 436 34.58 10.44 24.58
N LEU A 437 34.01 10.52 23.38
CA LEU A 437 34.48 11.41 22.31
C LEU A 437 34.28 12.89 22.67
N THR A 438 33.16 13.23 23.31
CA THR A 438 32.82 14.60 23.72
C THR A 438 33.48 15.01 25.03
N GLY A 439 34.14 14.08 25.74
CA GLY A 439 34.84 14.37 27.00
C GLY A 439 33.90 14.52 28.20
N LYS A 440 32.70 13.95 28.16
CA LYS A 440 31.75 13.99 29.28
C LYS A 440 32.19 13.02 30.39
N GLU A 441 32.46 13.56 31.57
CA GLU A 441 32.79 12.79 32.77
C GLU A 441 31.52 12.15 33.34
N THR A 442 31.24 10.90 32.95
CA THR A 442 30.19 10.09 33.56
C THR A 442 30.80 9.15 34.59
N SER A 443 30.00 8.73 35.59
CA SER A 443 30.46 7.81 36.63
C SER A 443 31.04 6.51 36.07
N ASP A 444 30.51 6.02 34.94
CA ASP A 444 31.04 4.83 34.28
C ASP A 444 32.40 5.09 33.63
N ILE A 445 32.61 6.27 33.02
CA ILE A 445 33.89 6.65 32.40
C ILE A 445 35.00 6.73 33.45
N GLU A 446 34.74 7.38 34.58
CA GLU A 446 35.69 7.48 35.71
C GLU A 446 35.99 6.10 36.31
N ASN A 447 34.96 5.27 36.53
CA ASN A 447 35.11 3.94 37.12
C ASN A 447 35.97 3.01 36.26
N TYR A 448 35.85 3.10 34.93
CA TYR A 448 36.70 2.35 34.00
C TYR A 448 38.07 3.00 33.79
N GLY A 449 38.32 4.19 34.34
CA GLY A 449 39.56 4.94 34.16
C GLY A 449 39.78 5.44 32.73
N HIS A 450 38.70 5.57 31.96
CA HIS A 450 38.76 5.98 30.56
C HIS A 450 38.88 7.50 30.40
N ASP A 451 38.57 8.27 31.45
CA ASP A 451 38.86 9.70 31.59
C ASP A 451 40.37 10.04 31.43
N LYS A 452 41.25 9.06 31.67
CA LYS A 452 42.71 9.23 31.63
C LYS A 452 43.35 8.85 30.29
N LEU A 453 42.56 8.38 29.33
CA LEU A 453 43.06 8.00 28.01
C LEU A 453 43.32 9.25 27.17
N GLU A 454 44.34 9.22 26.33
CA GLU A 454 44.69 10.37 25.47
C GLU A 454 43.58 10.72 24.48
N GLU A 455 42.78 9.72 24.10
CA GLU A 455 41.67 9.87 23.15
C GLU A 455 40.37 10.37 23.80
N PHE A 456 40.32 10.51 25.14
CA PHE A 456 39.15 11.07 25.82
C PHE A 456 38.99 12.55 25.50
N GLY A 457 37.80 12.96 25.04
CA GLY A 457 37.56 14.32 24.58
C GLY A 457 38.21 14.68 23.24
N SER A 458 38.76 13.69 22.50
CA SER A 458 39.36 13.90 21.16
C SER A 458 38.40 14.45 20.11
N GLY A 459 37.10 14.43 20.39
CA GLY A 459 36.03 14.95 19.56
C GLY A 459 35.25 16.12 20.16
N SER A 460 35.80 16.80 21.18
CA SER A 460 35.14 17.89 21.89
C SER A 460 34.81 19.13 21.04
N ASP A 461 35.47 19.29 19.89
CA ASP A 461 35.23 20.38 18.93
C ASP A 461 33.95 20.18 18.10
N GLU A 462 33.31 19.01 18.19
CA GLU A 462 32.12 18.65 17.43
C GLU A 462 30.95 18.32 18.35
N GLU A 463 29.75 18.64 17.89
CA GLU A 463 28.53 18.38 18.64
C GLU A 463 28.18 16.88 18.73
N GLU A 464 27.44 16.51 19.76
CA GLU A 464 26.91 15.16 19.95
C GLU A 464 26.09 14.67 18.74
N SER A 465 25.34 15.57 18.11
CA SER A 465 24.57 15.34 16.88
C SER A 465 25.46 14.90 15.71
N THR A 466 26.64 15.51 15.56
CA THR A 466 27.64 15.15 14.56
C THR A 466 28.18 13.75 14.82
N TRP A 467 28.56 13.42 16.06
CA TRP A 467 29.06 12.09 16.42
C TRP A 467 28.00 11.01 16.22
N GLU A 468 26.73 11.29 16.55
CA GLU A 468 25.62 10.41 16.22
C GLU A 468 25.53 10.15 14.71
N SER A 469 25.69 11.20 13.88
CA SER A 469 25.65 11.09 12.41
C SER A 469 26.82 10.27 11.87
N VAL A 470 28.04 10.49 12.37
CA VAL A 470 29.24 9.71 12.01
C VAL A 470 29.06 8.24 12.34
N ILE A 471 28.69 7.91 13.59
CA ILE A 471 28.50 6.53 14.04
C ILE A 471 27.38 5.85 13.24
N ARG A 472 26.29 6.57 12.96
CA ARG A 472 25.17 6.08 12.16
C ARG A 472 25.60 5.75 10.72
N GLN A 473 26.30 6.67 10.05
CA GLN A 473 26.83 6.43 8.70
C GLN A 473 27.92 5.36 8.69
N ALA A 474 28.69 5.21 9.78
CA ALA A 474 29.68 4.15 9.93
C ALA A 474 29.04 2.76 10.05
N LEU A 475 27.91 2.64 10.77
CA LEU A 475 27.09 1.43 10.85
C LEU A 475 26.49 1.07 9.48
N LEU A 476 25.85 2.04 8.82
CA LEU A 476 25.26 1.86 7.48
C LEU A 476 26.33 1.51 6.43
N GLY A 477 27.49 2.16 6.51
CA GLY A 477 28.65 1.89 5.68
C GLY A 477 29.36 0.57 6.00
N ASN A 478 28.91 -0.17 7.02
CA ASN A 478 29.50 -1.41 7.50
C ASN A 478 30.97 -1.27 7.93
N TYR A 479 31.40 -0.11 8.43
CA TYR A 479 32.72 0.12 9.04
C TYR A 479 32.76 -0.38 10.50
N ILE A 480 31.64 -0.22 11.19
CA ILE A 480 31.39 -0.76 12.52
C ILE A 480 30.08 -1.54 12.52
N LYS A 481 29.89 -2.44 13.49
CA LYS A 481 28.67 -3.22 13.69
C LYS A 481 28.32 -3.29 15.17
N LYS A 482 27.05 -3.53 15.47
CA LYS A 482 26.61 -3.83 16.84
C LYS A 482 26.68 -5.34 17.08
N ASP A 483 27.23 -5.73 18.22
CA ASP A 483 27.22 -7.12 18.69
C ASP A 483 25.78 -7.57 18.98
N ILE A 484 25.46 -8.78 18.53
CA ILE A 484 24.13 -9.39 18.62
C ILE A 484 23.98 -10.19 19.92
N GLU A 485 25.07 -10.80 20.40
CA GLU A 485 25.11 -11.63 21.62
C GLU A 485 25.28 -10.74 22.87
N ASN A 486 26.08 -9.68 22.76
CA ASN A 486 26.27 -8.69 23.82
C ASN A 486 25.59 -7.37 23.41
N TYR A 487 24.32 -7.23 23.81
CA TYR A 487 23.39 -6.23 23.31
C TYR A 487 23.98 -4.81 23.20
N GLY A 488 24.20 -4.36 21.96
CA GLY A 488 24.47 -2.96 21.62
C GLY A 488 25.93 -2.51 21.67
N ILE A 489 26.88 -3.41 21.97
CA ILE A 489 28.31 -3.11 21.95
C ILE A 489 28.79 -2.85 20.51
N ILE A 490 29.61 -1.82 20.31
CA ILE A 490 30.18 -1.49 19.00
C ILE A 490 31.47 -2.29 18.76
N LYS A 491 31.54 -2.96 17.61
CA LYS A 491 32.70 -3.70 17.11
C LYS A 491 33.13 -3.21 15.74
N ILE A 492 34.43 -3.27 15.45
CA ILE A 492 34.97 -2.86 14.15
C ILE A 492 34.89 -4.02 13.16
N THR A 493 34.40 -3.76 11.95
CA THR A 493 34.33 -4.77 10.89
C THR A 493 35.67 -4.88 10.16
N LYS A 494 35.80 -5.86 9.26
CA LYS A 494 36.95 -5.92 8.35
C LYS A 494 37.09 -4.63 7.54
N LYS A 495 35.98 -4.07 7.06
CA LYS A 495 35.96 -2.83 6.28
C LYS A 495 36.40 -1.62 7.11
N GLY A 496 36.04 -1.54 8.39
CA GLY A 496 36.54 -0.50 9.31
C GLY A 496 38.05 -0.58 9.51
N LYS A 497 38.58 -1.79 9.69
CA LYS A 497 40.05 -2.01 9.81
C LYS A 497 40.79 -1.67 8.52
N ASP A 498 40.21 -2.02 7.38
CA ASP A 498 40.78 -1.68 6.06
C ASP A 498 40.73 -0.16 5.80
N PHE A 499 39.67 0.52 6.26
CA PHE A 499 39.55 1.98 6.19
C PHE A 499 40.64 2.69 7.01
N LEU A 500 40.90 2.26 8.25
CA LEU A 500 41.99 2.84 9.05
C LEU A 500 43.37 2.71 8.38
N LYS A 501 43.62 1.59 7.68
CA LYS A 501 44.88 1.40 6.94
C LYS A 501 44.98 2.29 5.71
N LYS A 502 43.86 2.55 5.04
CA LYS A 502 43.80 3.39 3.84
C LYS A 502 42.50 4.21 3.84
N PRO A 503 42.49 5.37 4.51
CA PRO A 503 41.30 6.20 4.59
C PRO A 503 40.85 6.66 3.20
N VAL A 504 39.56 6.53 2.94
CA VAL A 504 38.91 7.00 1.71
C VAL A 504 37.86 8.06 2.07
N SER A 505 37.35 8.81 1.10
CA SER A 505 36.28 9.79 1.37
C SER A 505 35.11 9.13 2.09
N PHE A 506 34.66 9.77 3.16
CA PHE A 506 33.53 9.37 3.97
C PHE A 506 32.75 10.63 4.31
N LYS A 507 31.49 10.68 3.87
CA LYS A 507 30.65 11.86 4.04
C LYS A 507 29.50 11.56 4.98
N ILE A 508 29.25 12.47 5.91
CA ILE A 508 28.08 12.43 6.77
C ILE A 508 27.06 13.46 6.30
N ILE A 509 25.85 13.30 6.80
CA ILE A 509 24.79 14.28 6.64
C ILE A 509 24.92 15.24 7.82
N LYS A 510 25.07 16.54 7.56
CA LYS A 510 24.95 17.55 8.61
C LYS A 510 23.47 17.66 8.98
N GLU A 511 23.13 17.47 10.26
CA GLU A 511 21.79 17.79 10.76
C GLU A 511 21.82 19.32 10.96
N ASP A 512 21.08 20.09 10.16
CA ASP A 512 20.91 21.52 10.43
C ASP A 512 19.88 21.64 11.57
N GLU A 513 20.22 22.40 12.62
CA GLU A 513 19.35 22.70 13.76
C GLU A 513 18.17 23.62 13.37
N ASP A 514 18.18 24.18 12.15
CA ASP A 514 17.27 25.21 11.68
C ASP A 514 15.99 24.68 10.97
N GLU A 515 15.68 23.39 11.05
CA GLU A 515 14.40 22.87 10.50
C GLU A 515 13.19 23.19 11.39
N ASP A 516 13.40 23.64 12.64
CA ASP A 516 12.30 24.04 13.55
C ASP A 516 11.77 25.47 13.28
N ASP A 517 12.49 26.32 12.53
CA ASP A 517 12.15 27.75 12.34
C ASP A 517 11.44 28.08 11.01
N LEU A 518 11.14 27.10 10.15
CA LEU A 518 10.38 27.33 8.92
C LEU A 518 8.85 27.35 9.11
N THR A 519 8.36 27.40 10.36
CA THR A 519 6.90 27.49 10.62
C THR A 519 6.34 28.88 10.88
N ASP A 520 7.15 29.94 10.88
CA ASP A 520 6.69 31.32 11.13
C ASP A 520 6.87 32.23 9.91
N LEU A 521 6.25 31.86 8.79
CA LEU A 521 5.77 32.85 7.83
C LEU A 521 4.25 32.90 7.96
N ASP A 522 3.82 33.77 8.88
CA ASP A 522 2.45 34.20 9.01
C ASP A 522 1.96 34.86 7.71
N GLY A 523 0.66 34.73 7.52
CA GLY A 523 -0.05 34.99 6.28
C GLY A 523 0.05 36.43 5.78
N GLU A 524 0.18 36.53 4.48
CA GLU A 524 -0.50 37.56 3.72
C GLU A 524 -1.28 36.90 2.59
N ASP A 525 -2.56 37.27 2.53
CA ASP A 525 -3.50 36.94 1.47
C ASP A 525 -2.86 37.09 0.09
N SER A 526 -2.86 36.00 -0.67
CA SER A 526 -2.77 36.10 -2.11
C SER A 526 -3.69 35.05 -2.74
N ASP A 527 -4.93 35.47 -2.95
CA ASP A 527 -5.77 35.01 -4.03
C ASP A 527 -5.00 35.14 -5.34
N ILE A 528 -4.31 34.06 -5.74
CA ILE A 528 -3.78 33.91 -7.09
C ILE A 528 -4.60 32.82 -7.75
N LEU A 529 -5.63 33.30 -8.45
CA LEU A 529 -6.30 32.63 -9.54
C LEU A 529 -5.27 31.94 -10.45
N ALA A 530 -5.22 30.61 -10.36
CA ALA A 530 -4.48 29.79 -11.31
C ALA A 530 -5.16 29.89 -12.69
N SER A 531 -4.63 30.80 -13.50
CA SER A 531 -4.91 30.90 -14.93
C SER A 531 -3.62 30.60 -15.71
N GLY A 532 -3.76 29.72 -16.71
CA GLY A 532 -2.72 29.31 -17.65
C GLY A 532 -2.15 27.92 -17.33
N GLY A 533 -2.27 26.89 -18.17
CA GLY A 533 -2.70 26.82 -19.55
C GLY A 533 -2.03 25.59 -20.17
N GLY A 534 -2.77 24.49 -20.28
CA GLY A 534 -2.35 23.26 -20.95
C GLY A 534 -3.59 22.55 -21.45
N SER A 535 -3.70 22.39 -22.77
CA SER A 535 -4.90 21.93 -23.47
C SER A 535 -5.31 20.50 -23.09
N GLY A 536 -6.42 20.37 -22.36
CA GLY A 536 -7.19 19.16 -22.10
C GLY A 536 -8.38 19.56 -21.23
N GLY A 537 -9.62 19.31 -21.69
CA GLY A 537 -10.85 19.94 -21.15
C GLY A 537 -10.92 19.98 -19.62
N ALA A 538 -11.07 21.17 -19.06
CA ALA A 538 -11.20 21.36 -17.62
C ALA A 538 -12.59 20.88 -17.16
N ALA A 539 -12.62 19.95 -16.22
CA ALA A 539 -13.84 19.44 -15.62
C ALA A 539 -14.61 20.55 -14.89
N ASP A 540 -15.94 20.54 -14.96
CA ASP A 540 -16.81 21.50 -14.28
C ASP A 540 -16.84 21.27 -12.76
N PRO A 541 -16.28 22.20 -11.96
CA PRO A 541 -16.18 22.02 -10.51
C PRO A 541 -17.55 22.06 -9.82
N ILE A 542 -18.52 22.78 -10.38
CA ILE A 542 -19.87 22.91 -9.81
C ILE A 542 -20.62 21.60 -10.03
N LEU A 543 -20.65 21.11 -11.27
CA LEU A 543 -21.28 19.84 -11.60
C LEU A 543 -20.65 18.67 -10.85
N PHE A 544 -19.32 18.66 -10.72
CA PHE A 544 -18.61 17.64 -9.93
C PHE A 544 -19.07 17.64 -8.46
N SER A 545 -19.22 18.82 -7.84
CA SER A 545 -19.73 18.93 -6.47
C SER A 545 -21.17 18.44 -6.34
N MET A 546 -22.04 18.82 -7.28
CA MET A 546 -23.45 18.38 -7.29
C MET A 546 -23.56 16.86 -7.45
N MET A 547 -22.77 16.26 -8.34
CA MET A 547 -22.72 14.81 -8.52
C MET A 547 -22.14 14.08 -7.30
N LYS A 548 -21.17 14.68 -6.59
CA LYS A 548 -20.64 14.14 -5.34
C LYS A 548 -21.73 14.08 -4.26
N ASP A 549 -22.56 15.11 -4.16
CA ASP A 549 -23.69 15.15 -3.23
C ASP A 549 -24.80 14.16 -3.60
N LEU A 550 -25.13 14.05 -4.90
CA LEU A 550 -26.07 13.05 -5.40
C LEU A 550 -25.59 11.63 -5.11
N ARG A 551 -24.31 11.33 -5.40
CA ARG A 551 -23.68 10.05 -5.08
C ARG A 551 -23.80 9.73 -3.59
N LYS A 552 -23.60 10.71 -2.72
CA LYS A 552 -23.75 10.55 -1.26
C LYS A 552 -25.22 10.29 -0.85
N LYS A 553 -26.20 10.92 -1.51
CA LYS A 553 -27.63 10.63 -1.29
C LYS A 553 -28.00 9.21 -1.70
N ILE A 554 -27.59 8.77 -2.89
CA ILE A 554 -27.87 7.41 -3.40
C ILE A 554 -27.15 6.36 -2.53
N SER A 555 -25.91 6.62 -2.14
CA SER A 555 -25.14 5.78 -1.22
C SER A 555 -25.87 5.53 0.09
N LYS A 556 -26.45 6.59 0.70
CA LYS A 556 -27.27 6.46 1.91
C LYS A 556 -28.56 5.69 1.68
N LYS A 557 -29.22 5.87 0.53
CA LYS A 557 -30.49 5.20 0.18
C LYS A 557 -30.30 3.70 -0.03
N LEU A 558 -29.17 3.30 -0.62
CA LEU A 558 -28.87 1.92 -0.99
C LEU A 558 -27.93 1.20 -0.01
N ASP A 559 -27.45 1.90 1.02
CA ASP A 559 -26.50 1.43 2.02
C ASP A 559 -25.22 0.81 1.42
N VAL A 560 -24.66 1.49 0.41
CA VAL A 560 -23.39 1.09 -0.25
C VAL A 560 -22.39 2.24 -0.25
N PRO A 561 -21.07 2.00 -0.13
CA PRO A 561 -20.06 3.06 -0.15
C PRO A 561 -20.14 3.95 -1.41
N PRO A 562 -19.92 5.28 -1.30
CA PRO A 562 -20.10 6.19 -2.44
C PRO A 562 -19.30 5.80 -3.69
N TYR A 563 -18.05 5.37 -3.53
CA TYR A 563 -17.18 4.98 -4.66
C TYR A 563 -17.63 3.71 -5.39
N VAL A 564 -18.52 2.89 -4.80
CA VAL A 564 -19.11 1.71 -5.45
C VAL A 564 -20.07 2.12 -6.56
N ILE A 565 -20.82 3.22 -6.34
CA ILE A 565 -21.74 3.80 -7.33
C ILE A 565 -20.93 4.30 -8.53
N PHE A 566 -20.13 5.35 -8.32
CA PHE A 566 -19.19 5.88 -9.32
C PHE A 566 -17.88 6.31 -8.65
N GLN A 567 -16.76 5.94 -9.27
CA GLN A 567 -15.44 6.35 -8.82
C GLN A 567 -15.26 7.87 -9.03
N PRO A 568 -14.41 8.54 -8.23
CA PRO A 568 -14.11 9.96 -8.44
C PRO A 568 -13.69 10.29 -9.88
N SER A 569 -12.85 9.46 -10.49
CA SER A 569 -12.42 9.60 -11.89
C SER A 569 -13.57 9.52 -12.89
N SER A 570 -14.57 8.65 -12.64
CA SER A 570 -15.78 8.59 -13.46
C SER A 570 -16.62 9.86 -13.33
N LEU A 571 -16.72 10.43 -12.13
CA LEU A 571 -17.42 11.71 -11.92
C LEU A 571 -16.68 12.89 -12.60
N GLU A 572 -15.35 12.93 -12.54
CA GLU A 572 -14.54 13.93 -13.26
C GLU A 572 -14.76 13.82 -14.78
N ALA A 573 -14.77 12.59 -15.31
CA ALA A 573 -15.07 12.36 -16.71
C ALA A 573 -16.50 12.82 -17.09
N MET A 574 -17.51 12.52 -16.27
CA MET A 574 -18.89 13.02 -16.47
C MET A 574 -18.96 14.56 -16.44
N ALA A 575 -18.23 15.19 -15.52
CA ALA A 575 -18.16 16.65 -15.40
C ALA A 575 -17.41 17.31 -16.57
N THR A 576 -16.69 16.51 -17.37
CA THR A 576 -15.99 16.98 -18.57
C THR A 576 -16.83 16.76 -19.83
N SER A 577 -17.54 15.63 -19.94
CA SER A 577 -18.26 15.24 -21.17
C SER A 577 -19.76 15.50 -21.15
N TYR A 578 -20.36 15.78 -19.99
CA TYR A 578 -21.78 16.08 -19.81
C TYR A 578 -22.75 15.06 -20.47
N PRO A 579 -22.66 13.75 -20.12
CA PRO A 579 -23.55 12.74 -20.71
C PRO A 579 -25.01 12.99 -20.30
N ILE A 580 -25.93 13.02 -21.27
CA ILE A 580 -27.39 13.14 -21.01
C ILE A 580 -28.19 11.92 -21.47
N THR A 581 -27.54 10.96 -22.15
CA THR A 581 -28.16 9.70 -22.58
C THR A 581 -27.48 8.50 -21.93
N MET A 582 -28.20 7.38 -21.84
CA MET A 582 -27.66 6.16 -21.23
C MET A 582 -26.47 5.59 -22.03
N ASP A 583 -26.48 5.75 -23.35
CA ASP A 583 -25.38 5.33 -24.23
C ASP A 583 -24.14 6.22 -24.02
N GLU A 584 -24.32 7.54 -23.85
CA GLU A 584 -23.23 8.45 -23.50
C GLU A 584 -22.63 8.09 -22.13
N LEU A 585 -23.49 7.76 -21.16
CA LEU A 585 -23.05 7.39 -19.81
C LEU A 585 -22.25 6.07 -19.78
N GLN A 586 -22.63 5.07 -20.58
CA GLN A 586 -21.90 3.81 -20.70
C GLN A 586 -20.53 3.96 -21.37
N ASN A 587 -20.28 5.07 -22.06
CA ASN A 587 -18.97 5.38 -22.62
C ASN A 587 -18.06 6.14 -21.64
N ILE A 588 -18.53 6.43 -20.42
CA ILE A 588 -17.70 7.00 -19.37
C ILE A 588 -16.80 5.90 -18.78
N PRO A 589 -15.48 6.15 -18.64
CA PRO A 589 -14.57 5.19 -18.04
C PRO A 589 -15.00 4.73 -16.64
N GLY A 590 -15.11 3.41 -16.46
CA GLY A 590 -15.52 2.78 -15.19
C GLY A 590 -17.03 2.64 -15.00
N VAL A 591 -17.84 2.96 -16.02
CA VAL A 591 -19.29 2.83 -16.01
C VAL A 591 -19.73 1.67 -16.90
N GLY A 592 -19.81 0.47 -16.30
CA GLY A 592 -20.32 -0.72 -16.98
C GLY A 592 -21.84 -0.70 -17.17
N SER A 593 -22.34 -1.58 -18.05
CA SER A 593 -23.77 -1.69 -18.38
C SER A 593 -24.68 -1.87 -17.15
N GLY A 594 -24.27 -2.72 -16.20
CA GLY A 594 -24.98 -2.95 -14.93
C GLY A 594 -25.06 -1.69 -14.07
N LYS A 595 -23.94 -0.97 -13.89
CA LYS A 595 -23.90 0.28 -13.11
C LYS A 595 -24.71 1.40 -13.76
N ALA A 596 -24.61 1.55 -15.08
CA ALA A 596 -25.36 2.54 -15.83
C ALA A 596 -26.88 2.34 -15.64
N LYS A 597 -27.37 1.11 -15.79
CA LYS A 597 -28.79 0.80 -15.55
C LYS A 597 -29.21 1.00 -14.09
N ARG A 598 -28.37 0.60 -13.13
CA ARG A 598 -28.72 0.60 -11.70
C ARG A 598 -28.70 2.00 -11.07
N TYR A 599 -27.78 2.87 -11.51
CA TYR A 599 -27.55 4.17 -10.87
C TYR A 599 -27.64 5.37 -11.83
N GLY A 600 -27.57 5.15 -13.14
CA GLY A 600 -27.30 6.21 -14.11
C GLY A 600 -28.42 7.24 -14.29
N GLN A 601 -29.69 6.84 -14.16
CA GLN A 601 -30.82 7.74 -14.46
C GLN A 601 -30.81 9.02 -13.61
N GLU A 602 -30.64 8.90 -12.28
CA GLU A 602 -30.61 10.06 -11.38
C GLU A 602 -29.46 11.02 -11.72
N PHE A 603 -28.32 10.51 -12.20
CA PHE A 603 -27.18 11.34 -12.64
C PHE A 603 -27.43 12.02 -13.98
N LEU A 604 -28.02 11.31 -14.94
CA LEU A 604 -28.39 11.88 -16.24
C LEU A 604 -29.38 13.04 -16.08
N ASP A 605 -30.37 12.89 -15.20
CA ASP A 605 -31.36 13.93 -14.92
C ASP A 605 -30.70 15.18 -14.30
N LEU A 606 -29.75 14.98 -13.37
CA LEU A 606 -28.97 16.07 -12.77
C LEU A 606 -28.09 16.78 -13.80
N ILE A 607 -27.34 16.03 -14.61
CA ILE A 607 -26.44 16.59 -15.63
C ILE A 607 -27.25 17.33 -16.69
N LYS A 608 -28.37 16.75 -17.13
CA LYS A 608 -29.27 17.38 -18.10
C LYS A 608 -29.82 18.71 -17.58
N THR A 609 -30.29 18.73 -16.33
CA THR A 609 -30.77 19.97 -15.68
C THR A 609 -29.66 21.02 -15.63
N HIS A 610 -28.45 20.65 -15.22
CA HIS A 610 -27.32 21.57 -15.15
C HIS A 610 -26.91 22.12 -16.52
N VAL A 611 -26.92 21.28 -17.57
CA VAL A 611 -26.65 21.69 -18.95
C VAL A 611 -27.70 22.67 -19.47
N GLU A 612 -28.98 22.40 -19.20
CA GLU A 612 -30.11 23.24 -19.62
C GLU A 612 -30.14 24.59 -18.87
N GLU A 613 -29.88 24.59 -17.56
CA GLU A 613 -29.91 25.81 -16.73
C GLU A 613 -28.72 26.76 -16.97
N ASN A 614 -27.58 26.23 -17.43
CA ASN A 614 -26.35 27.00 -17.64
C ASN A 614 -25.97 27.14 -19.12
N ASP A 615 -26.86 26.78 -20.05
CA ASP A 615 -26.65 26.84 -21.51
C ASP A 615 -25.31 26.24 -21.96
N ILE A 616 -24.94 25.09 -21.40
CA ILE A 616 -23.62 24.47 -21.64
C ILE A 616 -23.60 23.78 -23.00
N THR A 617 -22.67 24.20 -23.88
CA THR A 617 -22.42 23.49 -25.14
C THR A 617 -21.59 22.24 -24.88
N ARG A 618 -22.13 21.05 -25.13
CA ARG A 618 -21.47 19.79 -24.78
C ARG A 618 -20.48 19.34 -25.85
N PRO A 619 -19.39 18.64 -25.48
CA PRO A 619 -18.44 18.10 -26.45
C PRO A 619 -19.06 17.16 -27.50
N GLU A 620 -20.06 16.37 -27.11
CA GLU A 620 -20.79 15.48 -28.03
C GLU A 620 -21.71 16.23 -29.00
N ASP A 621 -22.18 17.44 -28.67
CA ASP A 621 -22.98 18.27 -29.57
C ASP A 621 -22.13 18.89 -30.71
N LEU A 622 -20.82 19.00 -30.49
CA LEU A 622 -19.85 19.50 -31.47
C LEU A 622 -19.33 18.39 -32.42
N ARG A 623 -19.65 17.12 -32.16
CA ARG A 623 -19.27 16.01 -33.05
C ARG A 623 -20.15 16.00 -34.31
N VAL A 624 -19.54 16.33 -35.45
CA VAL A 624 -20.17 16.23 -36.77
C VAL A 624 -20.53 14.77 -37.08
N LYS A 625 -21.81 14.41 -36.95
CA LYS A 625 -22.32 13.10 -37.39
C LYS A 625 -22.24 13.02 -38.91
N THR A 626 -21.28 12.26 -39.44
CA THR A 626 -21.23 11.94 -40.88
C THR A 626 -22.25 10.85 -41.20
N VAL A 627 -23.04 11.05 -42.25
CA VAL A 627 -24.09 10.12 -42.70
C VAL A 627 -23.44 8.82 -43.16
N PRO A 628 -23.98 7.63 -42.79
CA PRO A 628 -23.48 6.36 -43.31
C PRO A 628 -23.48 6.40 -44.84
N ASN A 629 -22.34 6.12 -45.44
CA ASN A 629 -22.18 6.11 -46.89
C ASN A 629 -23.11 5.03 -47.47
N LYS A 630 -24.21 5.45 -48.12
CA LYS A 630 -25.24 4.59 -48.74
C LYS A 630 -24.73 3.79 -49.97
N SER A 631 -23.41 3.66 -50.16
CA SER A 631 -22.79 3.05 -51.33
C SER A 631 -22.29 1.60 -51.12
N LYS A 632 -22.70 0.92 -50.03
CA LYS A 632 -22.49 -0.53 -49.86
C LYS A 632 -23.74 -1.39 -50.04
N LEU A 633 -24.84 -0.80 -50.51
CA LEU A 633 -25.99 -1.54 -51.04
C LEU A 633 -26.03 -1.29 -52.55
N ILE A 634 -26.06 -2.38 -53.32
CA ILE A 634 -25.96 -2.48 -54.80
C ILE A 634 -24.48 -2.60 -55.24
N VAL A 635 -23.99 -3.82 -55.51
CA VAL A 635 -24.10 -4.58 -56.77
C VAL A 635 -23.77 -6.05 -56.49
N SER A 636 -24.72 -6.92 -56.85
CA SER A 636 -24.71 -8.39 -57.10
C SER A 636 -23.96 -9.34 -56.16
#